data_AF-A0A396AEB9-F1
#
_entry.id   AF-A0A396AEB9-F1
#
_cell.length_a   1.000
_cell.length_b   1.000
_cell.length_c   1.000
_cell.angle_alpha   90.00
_cell.angle_beta   90.00
_cell.angle_gamma   90.00
#
_symmetry.space_group_name_H-M   'P 1'
#
loop_
_entity.id
_entity.type
_entity.pdbx_description
1 polymer ?
#
loop_
_entity_poly.entity_id
_entity_poly.type
_entity_poly.pdbx_seq_one_letter_code
_entity_poly.pdbx_strand_id
1 'polypeptide(L)'
;MKKLNKWIAGLLCMMLVMTMVAGLGVTEVKADDAVITVSSWTELKNAIRNGGNIQLGNDIVAETGDYSFNVNKNVTIDLNGYTIDRNLNEQQDNVFSVIAGGTLIIKDTSEGQNGKITGGWANEDYAGGINVREGTLILESGNIVGNRSNRTFTKRGGGVAVFYNGTFIMRGGKISGNEAEYGAGVVVLDNCNFEMTGGEITDNICDFGEYQNQVGAGVFAYQGADVTIGGSANIYGNKNSKDENSNLYIYRYKSSEKINLSTTVPLTTGAKIGVGYYQPYGKNEIPLADSGKQFKDAFFTDDDKNYEITTKDGVDGIFYSPKNSSGGSSTPSTPTSYNLRVGGVEVTSANTSGTGWSYDNQTNTLTLDGFNYEGDGSGIEIETLQDLNIIIKNENRIKNISSSYSSSTNGWSCGIYVHGNLTITGDGTLDVTGGTADTSHGISVLGKLEIDSQGTIIANAQATAGTSGIYAYDGIVIKNGNITAYAAEAAYSSRGIECDGDITISGGTVAAKAEKGEISSYGLESGKKITISPNAVVTASGVTVALNKKPEGYTGEIGTTFVSNNTNPNPTPTPEPTPTPEPEPTPEPEPTPEPTPTPSEPSTTQGESTTTSTPASTSTASTQGSQQVIPTIIEGAGSSYTQGSGNTIYFRSSDSFANFQKVMVDNAELSADCYTATEGSIIITLKSEYLSTLAAGTHSISIVSANGVATADFEVQTADTTAVSPKTGDNDQAALWITLLLLSCGALTAVGIRKKVR
;
A
#
# COMPACT_ATOMS: atom_id res chain seq x y z
N MET A 1 1.07 57.27 29.11
CA MET A 1 1.10 56.17 28.12
C MET A 1 2.25 55.15 28.31
N LYS A 2 3.48 55.53 28.73
CA LYS A 2 4.58 54.53 28.89
C LYS A 2 4.50 53.57 30.09
N LYS A 3 3.71 53.86 31.15
CA LYS A 3 3.57 52.98 32.33
C LYS A 3 2.41 51.98 32.25
N LEU A 4 1.39 52.25 31.42
CA LEU A 4 0.26 51.35 31.20
C LEU A 4 0.64 50.16 30.30
N ASN A 5 1.54 50.38 29.34
CA ASN A 5 2.04 49.32 28.45
C ASN A 5 2.94 48.28 29.13
N LYS A 6 3.58 48.61 30.27
CA LYS A 6 4.40 47.63 31.01
C LYS A 6 3.56 46.64 31.82
N TRP A 7 2.36 47.06 32.25
CA TRP A 7 1.44 46.19 33.00
C TRP A 7 0.67 45.24 32.08
N ILE A 8 0.27 45.73 30.91
CA ILE A 8 -0.38 44.92 29.86
C ILE A 8 0.61 43.91 29.25
N ALA A 9 1.87 44.29 29.03
CA ALA A 9 2.91 43.36 28.59
C ALA A 9 3.25 42.31 29.65
N GLY A 10 3.19 42.65 30.95
CA GLY A 10 3.40 41.70 32.05
C GLY A 10 2.27 40.66 32.16
N LEU A 11 1.01 41.08 31.98
CA LEU A 11 -0.16 40.20 31.98
C LEU A 11 -0.21 39.29 30.73
N LEU A 12 0.17 39.81 29.55
CA LEU A 12 0.32 39.02 28.33
C LEU A 12 1.46 38.00 28.42
N CYS A 13 2.58 38.36 29.07
CA CYS A 13 3.69 37.44 29.28
C CYS A 13 3.35 36.33 30.30
N MET A 14 2.57 36.66 31.34
CA MET A 14 2.11 35.67 32.33
C MET A 14 1.01 34.75 31.77
N MET A 15 0.13 35.25 30.88
CA MET A 15 -0.80 34.42 30.10
C MET A 15 -0.07 33.53 29.08
N LEU A 16 0.99 34.02 28.43
CA LEU A 16 1.86 33.23 27.53
C LEU A 16 2.61 32.13 28.29
N VAL A 17 3.06 32.38 29.52
CA VAL A 17 3.71 31.37 30.36
C VAL A 17 2.70 30.35 30.89
N MET A 18 1.46 30.75 31.21
CA MET A 18 0.41 29.80 31.59
C MET A 18 -0.12 28.96 30.42
N THR A 19 -0.15 29.49 29.19
CA THR A 19 -0.53 28.72 27.99
C THR A 19 0.61 27.84 27.46
N MET A 20 1.88 28.25 27.62
CA MET A 20 3.03 27.40 27.31
C MET A 20 3.21 26.23 28.29
N VAL A 21 2.86 26.43 29.58
CA VAL A 21 2.86 25.35 30.58
C VAL A 21 1.66 24.40 30.43
N ALA A 22 0.56 24.84 29.81
CA ALA A 22 -0.57 23.99 29.48
C ALA A 22 -0.41 23.22 28.14
N GLY A 23 0.45 23.71 27.22
CA GLY A 23 0.70 23.12 25.91
C GLY A 23 1.96 22.26 25.80
N LEU A 24 2.83 22.30 26.81
CA LEU A 24 3.88 21.31 27.00
C LEU A 24 3.38 20.38 28.11
N GLY A 25 2.66 19.34 27.70
CA GLY A 25 2.55 18.16 28.53
C GLY A 25 3.97 17.71 28.83
N VAL A 26 4.47 18.04 30.01
CA VAL A 26 5.52 17.27 30.63
C VAL A 26 4.86 15.91 30.81
N THR A 27 5.03 15.04 29.82
CA THR A 27 4.98 13.61 30.08
C THR A 27 6.09 13.42 31.10
N GLU A 28 5.70 13.34 32.38
CA GLU A 28 6.45 12.49 33.28
C GLU A 28 6.81 11.25 32.48
N VAL A 29 8.10 10.92 32.38
CA VAL A 29 8.51 9.56 32.05
C VAL A 29 7.95 8.71 33.20
N LYS A 30 6.67 8.37 33.10
CA LYS A 30 6.11 7.29 33.88
C LYS A 30 6.91 6.08 33.46
N ALA A 31 7.41 5.33 34.45
CA ALA A 31 7.87 3.98 34.21
C ALA A 31 6.82 3.29 33.32
N ASP A 32 7.25 2.54 32.30
CA ASP A 32 6.33 1.71 31.51
C ASP A 32 5.39 1.00 32.47
N ASP A 33 4.09 1.31 32.38
CA ASP A 33 3.09 0.72 33.26
C ASP A 33 3.21 -0.80 33.09
N ALA A 34 3.59 -1.49 34.16
CA ALA A 34 3.87 -2.91 34.14
C ALA A 34 2.69 -3.68 33.51
N VAL A 35 2.98 -4.54 32.54
CA VAL A 35 1.97 -5.38 31.91
C VAL A 35 1.50 -6.44 32.89
N ILE A 36 0.20 -6.50 33.15
CA ILE A 36 -0.42 -7.50 34.01
C ILE A 36 -1.02 -8.60 33.13
N THR A 37 -0.55 -9.83 33.30
CA THR A 37 -1.16 -10.99 32.66
C THR A 37 -2.37 -11.48 33.47
N VAL A 38 -3.50 -11.73 32.80
CA VAL A 38 -4.74 -12.24 33.42
C VAL A 38 -5.24 -13.48 32.69
N SER A 39 -5.93 -14.39 33.39
CA SER A 39 -6.41 -15.66 32.83
C SER A 39 -7.82 -16.03 33.29
N SER A 40 -8.53 -15.13 33.97
CA SER A 40 -9.91 -15.36 34.41
C SER A 40 -10.75 -14.08 34.38
N TRP A 41 -12.07 -14.23 34.34
CA TRP A 41 -13.01 -13.09 34.32
C TRP A 41 -12.80 -12.16 35.52
N THR A 42 -12.58 -12.73 36.70
CA THR A 42 -12.35 -11.97 37.95
C THR A 42 -11.04 -11.19 37.92
N GLU A 43 -9.95 -11.80 37.43
CA GLU A 43 -8.66 -11.12 37.30
C GLU A 43 -8.73 -9.97 36.30
N LEU A 44 -9.33 -10.21 35.12
CA LEU A 44 -9.54 -9.17 34.11
C LEU A 44 -10.39 -8.02 34.67
N LYS A 45 -11.48 -8.32 35.38
CA LYS A 45 -12.34 -7.32 36.02
C LYS A 45 -11.57 -6.45 37.02
N ASN A 46 -10.69 -7.06 37.81
CA ASN A 46 -9.90 -6.36 38.80
C ASN A 46 -8.79 -5.52 38.15
N ALA A 47 -8.14 -6.04 37.10
CA ALA A 47 -7.14 -5.31 36.34
C ALA A 47 -7.74 -4.07 35.65
N ILE A 48 -8.92 -4.20 35.01
CA ILE A 48 -9.64 -3.08 34.39
C ILE A 48 -9.98 -1.99 35.41
N ARG A 49 -10.41 -2.36 36.63
CA ARG A 49 -10.68 -1.40 37.72
C ARG A 49 -9.44 -0.63 38.15
N ASN A 50 -8.25 -1.21 37.98
CA ASN A 50 -6.99 -0.56 38.32
C ASN A 50 -6.50 0.38 37.20
N GLY A 51 -6.75 0.03 35.94
CA GLY A 51 -6.20 0.73 34.76
C GLY A 51 -4.87 0.11 34.32
N GLY A 52 -4.29 0.63 33.23
CA GLY A 52 -2.96 0.24 32.75
C GLY A 52 -2.98 -0.83 31.65
N ASN A 53 -1.85 -1.53 31.49
CA ASN A 53 -1.62 -2.49 30.42
C ASN A 53 -1.95 -3.92 30.89
N ILE A 54 -2.83 -4.60 30.16
CA ILE A 54 -3.34 -5.94 30.46
C ILE A 54 -3.05 -6.83 29.26
N GLN A 55 -2.54 -8.03 29.50
CA GLN A 55 -2.38 -9.06 28.46
C GLN A 55 -3.14 -10.32 28.87
N LEU A 56 -3.83 -10.95 27.92
CA LEU A 56 -4.48 -12.23 28.18
C LEU A 56 -3.45 -13.37 28.17
N GLY A 57 -3.55 -14.25 29.14
CA GLY A 57 -2.77 -15.49 29.24
C GLY A 57 -3.56 -16.74 28.82
N ASN A 58 -4.88 -16.64 28.68
CA ASN A 58 -5.80 -17.72 28.29
C ASN A 58 -7.11 -17.12 27.75
N ASP A 59 -7.94 -17.96 27.14
CA ASP A 59 -9.35 -17.64 26.89
C ASP A 59 -10.08 -17.37 28.22
N ILE A 60 -10.83 -16.28 28.27
CA ILE A 60 -11.61 -15.84 29.42
C ILE A 60 -13.09 -15.91 29.06
N VAL A 61 -13.77 -16.87 29.67
CA VAL A 61 -15.21 -17.09 29.48
C VAL A 61 -15.96 -16.67 30.74
N ALA A 62 -17.02 -15.88 30.58
CA ALA A 62 -17.89 -15.48 31.69
C ALA A 62 -18.69 -16.68 32.23
N GLU A 63 -18.89 -16.70 33.55
CA GLU A 63 -19.77 -17.66 34.21
C GLU A 63 -21.13 -17.02 34.55
N THR A 64 -22.05 -17.85 35.06
CA THR A 64 -23.35 -17.36 35.57
C THR A 64 -23.12 -16.36 36.70
N GLY A 65 -23.67 -15.15 36.55
CA GLY A 65 -23.53 -14.07 37.53
C GLY A 65 -22.38 -13.10 37.25
N ASP A 66 -21.55 -13.38 36.24
CA ASP A 66 -20.66 -12.37 35.69
C ASP A 66 -21.45 -11.30 34.92
N TYR A 67 -20.93 -10.08 34.95
CA TYR A 67 -21.51 -8.89 34.33
C TYR A 67 -20.48 -8.24 33.41
N SER A 68 -20.96 -7.33 32.56
CA SER A 68 -20.12 -6.50 31.69
C SER A 68 -18.95 -5.83 32.42
N PHE A 69 -17.86 -5.61 31.68
CA PHE A 69 -16.72 -4.86 32.17
C PHE A 69 -16.94 -3.36 32.00
N ASN A 70 -16.96 -2.62 33.11
CA ASN A 70 -17.03 -1.15 33.09
C ASN A 70 -15.61 -0.56 33.05
N VAL A 71 -15.30 0.16 31.98
CA VAL A 71 -14.02 0.84 31.76
C VAL A 71 -14.21 2.33 32.00
N ASN A 72 -13.69 2.84 33.11
CA ASN A 72 -13.74 4.25 33.50
C ASN A 72 -12.33 4.85 33.75
N LYS A 73 -11.31 4.15 33.28
CA LYS A 73 -9.89 4.51 33.30
C LYS A 73 -9.26 4.18 31.95
N ASN A 74 -8.02 4.59 31.76
CA ASN A 74 -7.23 4.16 30.61
C ASN A 74 -6.78 2.71 30.82
N VAL A 75 -7.19 1.83 29.91
CA VAL A 75 -6.89 0.41 29.88
C VAL A 75 -6.46 0.03 28.47
N THR A 76 -5.32 -0.66 28.36
CA THR A 76 -4.91 -1.34 27.13
C THR A 76 -5.07 -2.83 27.36
N ILE A 77 -5.86 -3.51 26.53
CA ILE A 77 -6.00 -4.96 26.52
C ILE A 77 -5.30 -5.50 25.27
N ASP A 78 -4.26 -6.27 25.48
CA ASP A 78 -3.68 -7.15 24.48
C ASP A 78 -4.35 -8.52 24.55
N LEU A 79 -5.14 -8.85 23.53
CA LEU A 79 -5.84 -10.13 23.42
C LEU A 79 -4.85 -11.30 23.29
N ASN A 80 -3.65 -11.07 22.75
CA ASN A 80 -2.60 -12.09 22.62
C ASN A 80 -3.11 -13.42 22.05
N GLY A 81 -3.99 -13.35 21.04
CA GLY A 81 -4.59 -14.50 20.37
C GLY A 81 -5.75 -15.17 21.11
N TYR A 82 -6.07 -14.72 22.32
CA TYR A 82 -7.12 -15.28 23.17
C TYR A 82 -8.46 -14.58 23.05
N THR A 83 -9.49 -15.25 23.56
CA THR A 83 -10.89 -14.83 23.49
C THR A 83 -11.38 -14.29 24.83
N ILE A 84 -12.12 -13.18 24.80
CA ILE A 84 -13.00 -12.74 25.88
C ILE A 84 -14.42 -13.04 25.46
N ASP A 85 -15.03 -14.04 26.09
CA ASP A 85 -16.36 -14.53 25.75
C ASP A 85 -17.34 -14.25 26.89
N ARG A 86 -18.36 -13.44 26.60
CA ARG A 86 -19.42 -13.13 27.56
C ARG A 86 -20.44 -14.26 27.73
N ASN A 87 -20.42 -15.25 26.83
CA ASN A 87 -21.10 -16.54 26.88
C ASN A 87 -22.60 -16.45 27.18
N LEU A 88 -23.28 -15.47 26.58
CA LEU A 88 -24.72 -15.28 26.77
C LEU A 88 -25.52 -16.14 25.80
N ASN A 89 -26.39 -16.95 26.38
CA ASN A 89 -27.37 -17.80 25.71
C ASN A 89 -28.80 -17.22 25.76
N GLU A 90 -28.98 -16.10 26.47
CA GLU A 90 -30.19 -15.28 26.45
C GLU A 90 -29.83 -13.80 26.50
N GLN A 91 -30.80 -12.93 26.19
CA GLN A 91 -30.60 -11.48 26.22
C GLN A 91 -30.31 -11.01 27.64
N GLN A 92 -29.11 -10.47 27.87
CA GLN A 92 -28.70 -9.97 29.17
C GLN A 92 -27.92 -8.67 29.08
N ASP A 93 -26.70 -8.67 28.55
CA ASP A 93 -25.82 -7.49 28.61
C ASP A 93 -24.70 -7.58 27.57
N ASN A 94 -23.89 -6.53 27.52
CA ASN A 94 -22.72 -6.42 26.67
C ASN A 94 -21.46 -7.09 27.25
N VAL A 95 -20.37 -7.15 26.46
CA VAL A 95 -19.04 -7.53 26.98
C VAL A 95 -18.39 -6.36 27.71
N PHE A 96 -18.28 -5.19 27.06
CA PHE A 96 -17.63 -3.99 27.60
C PHE A 96 -18.51 -2.75 27.57
N SER A 97 -18.46 -1.94 28.64
CA SER A 97 -19.01 -0.58 28.67
C SER A 97 -17.89 0.40 28.98
N VAL A 98 -17.50 1.20 27.99
CA VAL A 98 -16.52 2.27 28.12
C VAL A 98 -17.26 3.54 28.49
N ILE A 99 -17.13 3.98 29.73
CA ILE A 99 -17.88 5.10 30.28
C ILE A 99 -17.03 6.36 30.41
N ALA A 100 -17.62 7.48 30.85
CA ALA A 100 -16.94 8.76 31.06
C ALA A 100 -15.60 8.60 31.83
N GLY A 101 -14.54 9.18 31.27
CA GLY A 101 -13.17 9.10 31.80
C GLY A 101 -12.41 7.80 31.46
N GLY A 102 -13.07 6.84 30.80
CA GLY A 102 -12.48 5.60 30.34
C GLY A 102 -11.95 5.68 28.90
N THR A 103 -10.77 5.11 28.70
CA THR A 103 -10.23 4.79 27.37
C THR A 103 -9.94 3.30 27.32
N LEU A 104 -10.56 2.57 26.40
CA LEU A 104 -10.25 1.17 26.14
C LEU A 104 -9.47 1.08 24.84
N ILE A 105 -8.21 0.63 24.91
CA ILE A 105 -7.39 0.29 23.74
C ILE A 105 -7.38 -1.23 23.62
N ILE A 106 -7.72 -1.72 22.44
CA ILE A 106 -7.70 -3.16 22.13
C ILE A 106 -6.65 -3.38 21.05
N LYS A 107 -5.75 -4.31 21.33
CA LYS A 107 -4.78 -4.83 20.38
C LYS A 107 -4.68 -6.33 20.53
N ASP A 108 -4.06 -6.95 19.54
CA ASP A 108 -3.66 -8.33 19.56
C ASP A 108 -2.24 -8.42 19.00
N THR A 109 -1.30 -8.79 19.85
CA THR A 109 0.11 -8.95 19.48
C THR A 109 0.45 -10.37 19.02
N SER A 110 -0.53 -11.29 19.04
CA SER A 110 -0.33 -12.65 18.53
C SER A 110 -0.12 -12.68 17.03
N GLU A 111 0.58 -13.73 16.58
CA GLU A 111 0.69 -14.06 15.17
C GLU A 111 -0.70 -14.35 14.58
N GLY A 112 -1.03 -13.66 13.50
CA GLY A 112 -2.36 -13.75 12.86
C GLY A 112 -3.47 -12.96 13.53
N GLN A 113 -3.25 -12.34 14.70
CA GLN A 113 -4.19 -11.43 15.38
C GLN A 113 -5.61 -12.02 15.54
N ASN A 114 -5.66 -13.29 15.95
CA ASN A 114 -6.89 -14.09 15.99
C ASN A 114 -7.70 -13.94 17.28
N GLY A 115 -7.24 -13.18 18.26
CA GLY A 115 -7.92 -12.91 19.53
C GLY A 115 -9.24 -12.17 19.32
N LYS A 116 -10.22 -12.45 20.19
CA LYS A 116 -11.63 -12.08 19.92
C LYS A 116 -12.38 -11.58 21.15
N ILE A 117 -13.35 -10.71 20.92
CA ILE A 117 -14.37 -10.31 21.89
C ILE A 117 -15.73 -10.76 21.37
N THR A 118 -16.41 -11.62 22.13
CA THR A 118 -17.61 -12.33 21.66
C THR A 118 -18.62 -12.65 22.77
N GLY A 119 -19.74 -13.27 22.37
CA GLY A 119 -20.76 -13.84 23.25
C GLY A 119 -21.65 -12.82 23.96
N GLY A 120 -21.55 -11.54 23.60
CA GLY A 120 -22.42 -10.51 24.13
C GLY A 120 -23.80 -10.51 23.49
N TRP A 121 -24.85 -10.34 24.30
CA TRP A 121 -26.24 -10.27 23.84
C TRP A 121 -27.02 -9.24 24.66
N ALA A 122 -27.06 -8.00 24.17
CA ALA A 122 -27.66 -6.89 24.90
C ALA A 122 -29.19 -7.03 24.99
N ASN A 123 -29.78 -6.61 26.12
CA ASN A 123 -31.23 -6.56 26.34
C ASN A 123 -31.83 -5.13 26.15
N GLU A 124 -31.02 -4.07 26.20
CA GLU A 124 -31.41 -2.65 26.09
C GLU A 124 -30.91 -2.01 24.76
N ASP A 125 -30.98 -0.68 24.61
CA ASP A 125 -30.64 0.09 23.39
C ASP A 125 -29.13 0.11 23.06
N TYR A 126 -28.44 -0.99 23.31
CA TYR A 126 -26.98 -1.08 23.35
C TYR A 126 -26.43 -2.22 22.50
N ALA A 127 -25.12 -2.17 22.22
CA ALA A 127 -24.42 -3.25 21.55
C ALA A 127 -24.16 -4.45 22.44
N GLY A 128 -24.21 -5.64 21.84
CA GLY A 128 -23.79 -6.88 22.51
C GLY A 128 -22.29 -6.90 22.78
N GLY A 129 -21.46 -6.42 21.85
CA GLY A 129 -20.01 -6.41 22.04
C GLY A 129 -19.57 -5.30 23.01
N ILE A 130 -19.47 -4.08 22.49
CA ILE A 130 -18.87 -2.94 23.20
C ILE A 130 -19.76 -1.71 23.11
N ASN A 131 -20.05 -1.13 24.27
CA ASN A 131 -20.78 0.12 24.43
C ASN A 131 -19.84 1.25 24.79
N VAL A 132 -19.78 2.28 23.95
CA VAL A 132 -18.94 3.47 24.15
C VAL A 132 -19.84 4.64 24.54
N ARG A 133 -19.85 4.95 25.84
CA ARG A 133 -20.74 5.90 26.53
C ARG A 133 -19.93 7.04 27.14
N GLU A 134 -19.77 8.16 26.45
CA GLU A 134 -18.91 9.29 26.92
C GLU A 134 -17.41 8.95 27.04
N GLY A 135 -17.02 7.69 26.81
CA GLY A 135 -15.63 7.23 26.82
C GLY A 135 -15.03 7.11 25.41
N THR A 136 -13.81 6.57 25.34
CA THR A 136 -13.10 6.35 24.07
C THR A 136 -12.73 4.89 23.87
N LEU A 137 -13.11 4.32 22.74
CA LEU A 137 -12.63 3.02 22.27
C LEU A 137 -11.59 3.24 21.17
N ILE A 138 -10.46 2.54 21.25
CA ILE A 138 -9.45 2.47 20.19
C ILE A 138 -9.22 1.00 19.83
N LEU A 139 -9.49 0.62 18.58
CA LEU A 139 -9.20 -0.71 18.05
C LEU A 139 -7.98 -0.63 17.14
N GLU A 140 -6.85 -1.16 17.61
CA GLU A 140 -5.59 -1.22 16.87
C GLU A 140 -5.46 -2.55 16.11
N SER A 141 -5.86 -3.65 16.73
CA SER A 141 -5.92 -5.00 16.14
C SER A 141 -6.84 -5.93 16.94
N GLY A 142 -7.02 -7.18 16.48
CA GLY A 142 -7.94 -8.15 17.08
C GLY A 142 -9.37 -8.07 16.54
N ASN A 143 -10.26 -8.91 17.06
CA ASN A 143 -11.57 -9.14 16.45
C ASN A 143 -12.76 -8.89 17.41
N ILE A 144 -13.83 -8.25 16.93
CA ILE A 144 -15.12 -8.13 17.62
C ILE A 144 -16.16 -8.90 16.81
N VAL A 145 -16.56 -10.08 17.30
CA VAL A 145 -17.33 -11.04 16.48
C VAL A 145 -18.44 -11.74 17.22
N GLY A 146 -19.50 -12.12 16.50
CA GLY A 146 -20.57 -12.97 17.03
C GLY A 146 -21.42 -12.32 18.13
N ASN A 147 -21.42 -11.00 18.24
CA ASN A 147 -22.20 -10.28 19.23
C ASN A 147 -23.57 -9.85 18.69
N ARG A 148 -24.57 -9.77 19.57
CA ARG A 148 -25.97 -9.57 19.17
C ARG A 148 -26.65 -8.44 19.94
N SER A 149 -27.50 -7.68 19.27
CA SER A 149 -28.45 -6.77 19.93
C SER A 149 -29.83 -7.42 20.12
N ASN A 150 -30.68 -6.82 20.96
CA ASN A 150 -32.06 -7.27 21.15
C ASN A 150 -32.95 -6.99 19.91
N ARG A 151 -33.97 -7.84 19.71
CA ARG A 151 -34.98 -7.96 18.64
C ARG A 151 -36.16 -6.98 18.72
N THR A 152 -36.02 -5.80 19.33
CA THR A 152 -37.14 -4.86 19.48
C THR A 152 -36.81 -3.47 18.93
N PHE A 153 -37.84 -2.80 18.39
CA PHE A 153 -37.93 -1.59 17.54
C PHE A 153 -37.07 -0.34 17.82
N THR A 154 -36.09 -0.36 18.72
CA THR A 154 -35.25 0.80 19.06
C THR A 154 -33.75 0.52 19.08
N LYS A 155 -33.35 -0.74 18.87
CA LYS A 155 -32.08 -1.27 19.39
C LYS A 155 -31.03 -1.47 18.30
N ARG A 156 -29.78 -1.15 18.62
CA ARG A 156 -28.72 -0.83 17.65
C ARG A 156 -27.38 -1.41 18.12
N GLY A 157 -26.50 -1.76 17.18
CA GLY A 157 -25.14 -2.20 17.48
C GLY A 157 -25.06 -3.69 17.77
N GLY A 158 -24.48 -4.52 16.91
CA GLY A 158 -24.17 -5.91 17.29
C GLY A 158 -22.80 -5.94 17.97
N GLY A 159 -21.80 -5.48 17.22
CA GLY A 159 -20.41 -5.33 17.65
C GLY A 159 -20.19 -4.12 18.54
N VAL A 160 -20.32 -2.90 18.01
CA VAL A 160 -20.01 -1.66 18.72
C VAL A 160 -21.15 -0.65 18.65
N ALA A 161 -21.51 -0.03 19.78
CA ALA A 161 -22.43 1.10 19.82
C ALA A 161 -21.75 2.33 20.44
N VAL A 162 -21.78 3.46 19.73
CA VAL A 162 -21.21 4.73 20.17
C VAL A 162 -22.33 5.72 20.45
N PHE A 163 -22.44 6.16 21.71
CA PHE A 163 -23.53 7.00 22.18
C PHE A 163 -23.12 7.92 23.33
N TYR A 164 -23.94 8.94 23.62
CA TYR A 164 -23.67 9.95 24.64
C TYR A 164 -22.26 10.57 24.52
N ASN A 165 -21.93 11.19 23.39
CA ASN A 165 -20.59 11.79 23.17
C ASN A 165 -19.41 10.79 23.24
N GLY A 166 -19.68 9.51 22.99
CA GLY A 166 -18.63 8.50 22.87
C GLY A 166 -17.76 8.73 21.63
N THR A 167 -16.53 8.24 21.68
CA THR A 167 -15.59 8.25 20.55
C THR A 167 -15.10 6.84 20.25
N PHE A 168 -15.18 6.43 18.99
CA PHE A 168 -14.58 5.19 18.53
C PHE A 168 -13.54 5.49 17.44
N ILE A 169 -12.31 5.00 17.63
CA ILE A 169 -11.21 5.10 16.68
C ILE A 169 -10.82 3.68 16.26
N MET A 170 -10.91 3.38 14.97
CA MET A 170 -10.53 2.10 14.39
C MET A 170 -9.34 2.29 13.44
N ARG A 171 -8.18 1.75 13.84
CA ARG A 171 -6.93 1.79 13.08
C ARG A 171 -6.62 0.44 12.41
N GLY A 172 -7.18 -0.63 12.94
CA GLY A 172 -7.02 -1.99 12.45
C GLY A 172 -8.06 -2.93 13.05
N GLY A 173 -7.79 -4.23 13.01
CA GLY A 173 -8.69 -5.26 13.51
C GLY A 173 -9.90 -5.52 12.61
N LYS A 174 -10.78 -6.43 13.04
CA LYS A 174 -11.95 -6.86 12.28
C LYS A 174 -13.23 -6.90 13.13
N ILE A 175 -14.30 -6.32 12.62
CA ILE A 175 -15.64 -6.38 13.21
C ILE A 175 -16.52 -7.19 12.25
N SER A 176 -16.88 -8.42 12.62
CA SER A 176 -17.59 -9.33 11.71
C SER A 176 -18.52 -10.33 12.36
N GLY A 177 -19.52 -10.81 11.60
CA GLY A 177 -20.47 -11.82 12.08
C GLY A 177 -21.32 -11.35 13.27
N ASN A 178 -21.49 -10.04 13.44
CA ASN A 178 -22.36 -9.48 14.47
C ASN A 178 -23.78 -9.27 13.90
N GLU A 179 -24.79 -9.30 14.78
CA GLU A 179 -26.21 -9.24 14.41
C GLU A 179 -26.95 -8.12 15.18
N ALA A 180 -27.62 -7.20 14.47
CA ALA A 180 -28.48 -6.17 15.08
C ALA A 180 -29.51 -5.62 14.10
N GLU A 181 -30.54 -4.88 14.56
CA GLU A 181 -31.53 -4.30 13.64
C GLU A 181 -30.91 -3.18 12.76
N TYR A 182 -30.01 -2.40 13.35
CA TYR A 182 -29.22 -1.35 12.69
C TYR A 182 -27.79 -1.37 13.22
N GLY A 183 -26.80 -1.15 12.35
CA GLY A 183 -25.40 -1.04 12.78
C GLY A 183 -24.88 -2.34 13.36
N ALA A 184 -25.14 -3.48 12.73
CA ALA A 184 -24.75 -4.79 13.26
C ALA A 184 -23.24 -4.85 13.56
N GLY A 185 -22.39 -4.30 12.70
CA GLY A 185 -20.99 -4.03 13.03
C GLY A 185 -20.88 -2.86 14.00
N VAL A 186 -21.19 -1.65 13.54
CA VAL A 186 -21.06 -0.40 14.30
C VAL A 186 -22.31 0.46 14.16
N VAL A 187 -22.78 1.02 15.28
CA VAL A 187 -23.75 2.13 15.27
C VAL A 187 -23.16 3.38 15.91
N VAL A 188 -23.33 4.53 15.25
CA VAL A 188 -22.88 5.83 15.71
C VAL A 188 -24.09 6.74 15.90
N LEU A 189 -24.31 7.21 17.13
CA LEU A 189 -25.44 8.07 17.47
C LEU A 189 -25.11 9.56 17.38
N ASP A 190 -26.13 10.38 17.61
CA ASP A 190 -26.05 11.84 17.64
C ASP A 190 -24.94 12.34 18.59
N ASN A 191 -24.17 13.33 18.15
CA ASN A 191 -23.01 13.92 18.83
C ASN A 191 -21.89 12.93 19.19
N CYS A 192 -21.77 11.81 18.48
CA CYS A 192 -20.71 10.84 18.70
C CYS A 192 -19.73 10.83 17.52
N ASN A 193 -18.48 10.46 17.80
CA ASN A 193 -17.40 10.41 16.81
C ASN A 193 -17.02 8.97 16.47
N PHE A 194 -16.91 8.69 15.18
CA PHE A 194 -16.31 7.47 14.67
C PHE A 194 -15.25 7.80 13.62
N GLU A 195 -14.00 7.48 13.91
CA GLU A 195 -12.88 7.61 12.99
C GLU A 195 -12.38 6.23 12.57
N MET A 196 -12.35 5.95 11.27
CA MET A 196 -11.82 4.71 10.72
C MET A 196 -10.72 5.02 9.71
N THR A 197 -9.50 4.62 10.04
CA THR A 197 -8.31 4.81 9.19
C THR A 197 -7.68 3.49 8.72
N GLY A 198 -8.20 2.36 9.21
CA GLY A 198 -7.80 1.02 8.78
C GLY A 198 -8.71 -0.04 9.40
N GLY A 199 -8.45 -1.31 9.08
CA GLY A 199 -9.22 -2.46 9.55
C GLY A 199 -10.46 -2.77 8.70
N GLU A 200 -11.19 -3.80 9.09
CA GLU A 200 -12.31 -4.37 8.32
C GLU A 200 -13.62 -4.43 9.11
N ILE A 201 -14.71 -3.96 8.51
CA ILE A 201 -16.08 -4.16 8.97
C ILE A 201 -16.83 -4.94 7.90
N THR A 202 -16.95 -6.25 8.09
CA THR A 202 -17.38 -7.22 7.07
C THR A 202 -18.29 -8.28 7.64
N ASP A 203 -19.11 -8.92 6.81
CA ASP A 203 -19.94 -10.08 7.19
C ASP A 203 -20.88 -9.84 8.39
N ASN A 204 -21.22 -8.58 8.68
CA ASN A 204 -22.23 -8.25 9.69
C ASN A 204 -23.62 -8.26 9.06
N ILE A 205 -24.61 -8.65 9.85
CA ILE A 205 -25.94 -8.93 9.35
C ILE A 205 -26.99 -8.13 10.12
N CYS A 206 -27.78 -7.35 9.39
CA CYS A 206 -29.03 -6.82 9.91
C CYS A 206 -30.19 -7.72 9.53
N ASP A 207 -30.54 -8.70 10.38
CA ASP A 207 -31.61 -9.67 10.12
C ASP A 207 -32.65 -9.78 11.24
N PHE A 208 -33.80 -9.12 11.05
CA PHE A 208 -34.94 -9.12 11.98
C PHE A 208 -36.31 -9.24 11.26
N GLY A 209 -36.38 -10.07 10.21
CA GLY A 209 -37.67 -10.47 9.60
C GLY A 209 -38.37 -9.40 8.76
N GLU A 210 -39.70 -9.26 8.87
CA GLU A 210 -40.56 -8.51 7.92
C GLU A 210 -40.44 -6.96 7.98
N TYR A 211 -39.67 -6.39 8.91
CA TYR A 211 -39.54 -4.93 9.05
C TYR A 211 -38.69 -4.32 7.92
N GLN A 212 -39.26 -3.38 7.19
CA GLN A 212 -38.81 -2.95 5.85
C GLN A 212 -37.56 -2.04 5.81
N ASN A 213 -36.95 -1.68 6.94
CA ASN A 213 -35.94 -0.60 7.01
C ASN A 213 -34.58 -1.05 7.61
N GLN A 214 -34.26 -2.35 7.61
CA GLN A 214 -33.01 -2.88 8.18
C GLN A 214 -31.80 -2.51 7.30
N VAL A 215 -30.94 -1.61 7.81
CA VAL A 215 -29.91 -0.92 7.01
C VAL A 215 -28.68 -0.58 7.85
N GLY A 216 -27.53 -0.43 7.18
CA GLY A 216 -26.25 -0.15 7.80
C GLY A 216 -25.73 -1.33 8.62
N ALA A 217 -25.80 -2.54 8.09
CA ALA A 217 -25.28 -3.73 8.77
C ALA A 217 -23.79 -3.62 9.08
N GLY A 218 -23.00 -2.97 8.21
CA GLY A 218 -21.62 -2.60 8.53
C GLY A 218 -21.59 -1.45 9.54
N VAL A 219 -21.97 -0.26 9.08
CA VAL A 219 -21.99 0.95 9.90
C VAL A 219 -23.30 1.70 9.71
N PHE A 220 -23.98 2.03 10.81
CA PHE A 220 -25.15 2.90 10.80
C PHE A 220 -24.83 4.23 11.50
N ALA A 221 -24.74 5.31 10.72
CA ALA A 221 -24.52 6.66 11.20
C ALA A 221 -25.87 7.39 11.34
N TYR A 222 -26.26 7.68 12.59
CA TYR A 222 -27.47 8.44 12.87
C TYR A 222 -27.30 9.94 12.61
N GLN A 223 -28.39 10.69 12.57
CA GLN A 223 -28.33 12.16 12.45
C GLN A 223 -27.45 12.75 13.57
N GLY A 224 -26.60 13.71 13.21
CA GLY A 224 -25.61 14.33 14.10
C GLY A 224 -24.38 13.47 14.46
N ALA A 225 -24.23 12.26 13.91
CA ALA A 225 -22.99 11.50 14.02
C ALA A 225 -21.86 12.15 13.21
N ASP A 226 -20.66 12.19 13.78
CA ASP A 226 -19.43 12.58 13.08
C ASP A 226 -18.69 11.31 12.67
N VAL A 227 -18.57 11.08 11.36
CA VAL A 227 -17.93 9.88 10.80
C VAL A 227 -16.81 10.32 9.87
N THR A 228 -15.58 9.97 10.23
CA THR A 228 -14.36 10.26 9.48
C THR A 228 -13.75 8.98 8.94
N ILE A 229 -13.51 8.91 7.63
CA ILE A 229 -12.96 7.74 6.93
C ILE A 229 -11.64 8.10 6.23
N GLY A 230 -10.63 7.24 6.35
CA GLY A 230 -9.30 7.44 5.76
C GLY A 230 -8.48 6.15 5.64
N GLY A 231 -7.22 6.28 5.24
CA GLY A 231 -6.24 5.19 5.13
C GLY A 231 -6.77 3.98 4.35
N SER A 232 -6.59 2.78 4.90
CA SER A 232 -7.00 1.50 4.28
C SER A 232 -8.35 0.99 4.78
N ALA A 233 -9.23 1.88 5.25
CA ALA A 233 -10.53 1.52 5.82
C ALA A 233 -11.38 0.66 4.87
N ASN A 234 -11.95 -0.43 5.41
CA ASN A 234 -12.68 -1.41 4.63
C ASN A 234 -14.06 -1.71 5.23
N ILE A 235 -15.14 -1.30 4.56
CA ILE A 235 -16.54 -1.49 4.96
C ILE A 235 -17.31 -2.07 3.77
N TYR A 236 -17.38 -3.40 3.70
CA TYR A 236 -17.97 -4.14 2.57
C TYR A 236 -18.51 -5.50 3.01
N GLY A 237 -19.29 -6.17 2.14
CA GLY A 237 -19.78 -7.52 2.41
C GLY A 237 -20.83 -7.65 3.53
N ASN A 238 -21.29 -6.55 4.10
CA ASN A 238 -22.32 -6.56 5.14
C ASN A 238 -23.72 -6.60 4.50
N LYS A 239 -24.65 -7.30 5.15
CA LYS A 239 -25.94 -7.67 4.54
C LYS A 239 -27.15 -7.31 5.40
N ASN A 240 -28.25 -6.96 4.76
CA ASN A 240 -29.56 -6.91 5.43
C ASN A 240 -30.30 -8.27 5.33
N SER A 241 -31.48 -8.38 5.95
CA SER A 241 -32.35 -9.57 5.91
C SER A 241 -32.77 -10.03 4.51
N LYS A 242 -32.61 -9.18 3.50
CA LYS A 242 -32.90 -9.48 2.09
C LYS A 242 -31.65 -9.88 1.30
N ASP A 243 -30.52 -10.08 1.97
CA ASP A 243 -29.20 -10.35 1.38
C ASP A 243 -28.69 -9.21 0.46
N GLU A 244 -29.25 -8.01 0.63
CA GLU A 244 -28.81 -6.81 -0.07
C GLU A 244 -27.62 -6.21 0.67
N ASN A 245 -26.73 -5.52 -0.06
CA ASN A 245 -25.60 -4.84 0.54
C ASN A 245 -26.08 -3.76 1.51
N SER A 246 -25.46 -3.72 2.68
CA SER A 246 -25.84 -2.87 3.79
C SER A 246 -24.58 -2.47 4.56
N ASN A 247 -23.69 -1.74 3.89
CA ASN A 247 -22.37 -1.40 4.41
C ASN A 247 -22.43 -0.12 5.28
N LEU A 248 -21.91 1.00 4.81
CA LEU A 248 -22.03 2.30 5.49
C LEU A 248 -23.37 2.95 5.13
N TYR A 249 -24.19 3.26 6.13
CA TYR A 249 -25.49 3.87 5.96
C TYR A 249 -25.61 5.17 6.75
N ILE A 250 -26.00 6.24 6.07
CA ILE A 250 -26.15 7.57 6.66
C ILE A 250 -27.64 7.89 6.79
N TYR A 251 -28.14 7.96 8.03
CA TYR A 251 -29.53 8.26 8.31
C TYR A 251 -29.78 9.77 8.38
N ARG A 252 -30.58 10.29 7.43
CA ARG A 252 -30.91 11.72 7.33
C ARG A 252 -32.42 11.92 7.30
N TYR A 253 -32.96 12.47 8.38
CA TYR A 253 -34.40 12.79 8.43
C TYR A 253 -34.67 14.28 8.16
N LYS A 254 -33.78 15.20 8.56
CA LYS A 254 -33.98 16.66 8.45
C LYS A 254 -32.71 17.48 8.20
N SER A 255 -31.60 16.86 7.86
CA SER A 255 -30.29 17.42 8.17
C SER A 255 -29.23 17.14 7.10
N SER A 256 -28.21 17.99 7.09
CA SER A 256 -27.19 18.06 6.04
C SER A 256 -25.91 17.26 6.36
N GLU A 257 -26.01 16.17 7.12
CA GLU A 257 -24.87 15.33 7.54
C GLU A 257 -24.13 14.70 6.38
N LYS A 258 -22.82 14.65 6.49
CA LYS A 258 -21.92 14.08 5.50
C LYS A 258 -20.93 13.21 6.25
N ILE A 259 -20.25 12.34 5.53
CA ILE A 259 -19.01 11.78 6.06
C ILE A 259 -17.87 12.78 5.81
N ASN A 260 -16.89 12.70 6.67
CA ASN A 260 -15.62 13.39 6.52
C ASN A 260 -14.60 12.41 5.92
N LEU A 261 -13.80 12.89 4.99
CA LEU A 261 -12.62 12.17 4.53
C LEU A 261 -11.41 12.72 5.28
N SER A 262 -10.62 11.82 5.88
CA SER A 262 -9.47 12.21 6.67
C SER A 262 -8.43 12.91 5.80
N THR A 263 -8.00 14.09 6.24
CA THR A 263 -6.92 14.86 5.59
C THR A 263 -5.55 14.53 6.16
N THR A 264 -5.50 13.98 7.37
CA THR A 264 -4.27 13.55 8.05
C THR A 264 -3.88 12.13 7.70
N VAL A 265 -4.86 11.27 7.41
CA VAL A 265 -4.66 9.90 6.92
C VAL A 265 -5.54 9.67 5.68
N PRO A 266 -5.16 10.22 4.50
CA PRO A 266 -5.96 10.10 3.28
C PRO A 266 -6.23 8.64 2.89
N LEU A 267 -7.30 8.40 2.12
CA LEU A 267 -7.61 7.08 1.59
C LEU A 267 -6.46 6.56 0.71
N THR A 268 -6.09 5.29 0.91
CA THR A 268 -5.00 4.61 0.20
C THR A 268 -5.47 3.32 -0.49
N THR A 269 -4.61 2.77 -1.35
CA THR A 269 -4.82 1.46 -2.00
C THR A 269 -5.12 0.39 -0.95
N GLY A 270 -6.25 -0.31 -1.09
CA GLY A 270 -6.77 -1.30 -0.14
C GLY A 270 -8.06 -0.87 0.56
N ALA A 271 -8.37 0.42 0.58
CA ALA A 271 -9.67 0.90 1.05
C ALA A 271 -10.81 0.46 0.13
N LYS A 272 -11.96 0.11 0.73
CA LYS A 272 -13.19 -0.21 -0.01
C LYS A 272 -14.40 0.08 0.87
N ILE A 273 -15.25 0.99 0.41
CA ILE A 273 -16.37 1.52 1.16
C ILE A 273 -17.63 1.37 0.32
N GLY A 274 -18.51 0.46 0.71
CA GLY A 274 -19.89 0.43 0.22
C GLY A 274 -20.74 1.43 0.98
N VAL A 275 -21.54 2.24 0.28
CA VAL A 275 -22.37 3.25 0.93
C VAL A 275 -23.81 3.20 0.40
N GLY A 276 -24.78 3.12 1.32
CA GLY A 276 -26.23 3.15 1.03
C GLY A 276 -26.96 4.30 1.74
N TYR A 277 -28.23 4.55 1.38
CA TYR A 277 -28.91 5.80 1.76
C TYR A 277 -30.40 5.66 2.15
N TYR A 278 -30.86 6.40 3.17
CA TYR A 278 -32.30 6.64 3.42
C TYR A 278 -32.69 8.06 3.01
N GLN A 279 -33.77 8.21 2.25
CA GLN A 279 -34.54 9.45 2.32
C GLN A 279 -36.04 9.19 2.18
N PRO A 280 -36.85 9.63 3.17
CA PRO A 280 -38.29 9.49 3.07
C PRO A 280 -38.92 10.50 2.10
N TYR A 281 -38.27 11.63 1.76
CA TYR A 281 -38.84 12.65 0.85
C TYR A 281 -37.79 13.49 0.10
N GLY A 282 -37.72 13.39 -1.24
CA GLY A 282 -37.06 14.34 -2.14
C GLY A 282 -36.26 13.68 -3.28
N LYS A 283 -36.50 14.06 -4.55
CA LYS A 283 -35.74 13.62 -5.74
C LYS A 283 -34.50 14.50 -5.99
N ASN A 284 -33.89 15.02 -4.93
CA ASN A 284 -32.77 15.95 -5.06
C ASN A 284 -31.48 15.21 -4.76
N GLU A 285 -30.42 15.64 -5.42
CA GLU A 285 -29.07 15.19 -5.15
C GLU A 285 -28.60 15.61 -3.75
N ILE A 286 -27.79 14.76 -3.13
CA ILE A 286 -27.43 14.85 -1.72
C ILE A 286 -25.91 14.79 -1.57
N PRO A 287 -25.25 15.72 -0.87
CA PRO A 287 -23.81 15.62 -0.63
C PRO A 287 -23.51 14.46 0.32
N LEU A 288 -22.58 13.58 -0.07
CA LEU A 288 -22.02 12.50 0.73
C LEU A 288 -20.76 12.96 1.46
N ALA A 289 -19.85 13.65 0.75
CA ALA A 289 -18.61 14.22 1.28
C ALA A 289 -18.26 15.53 0.56
N ASP A 290 -17.67 16.49 1.28
CA ASP A 290 -17.25 17.80 0.75
C ASP A 290 -15.87 17.79 0.07
N SER A 291 -15.28 16.62 -0.12
CA SER A 291 -13.99 16.44 -0.81
C SER A 291 -13.89 15.02 -1.34
N GLY A 292 -12.83 14.74 -2.10
CA GLY A 292 -12.50 13.38 -2.50
C GLY A 292 -13.17 12.94 -3.79
N LYS A 293 -13.49 13.89 -4.69
CA LYS A 293 -13.99 13.57 -6.04
C LYS A 293 -13.13 12.51 -6.74
N GLN A 294 -11.80 12.57 -6.56
CA GLN A 294 -10.84 11.61 -7.11
C GLN A 294 -10.95 10.19 -6.53
N PHE A 295 -11.58 10.02 -5.38
CA PHE A 295 -11.68 8.75 -4.67
C PHE A 295 -12.95 7.97 -5.01
N LYS A 296 -13.94 8.61 -5.65
CA LYS A 296 -15.24 8.00 -5.97
C LYS A 296 -15.08 6.63 -6.62
N ASP A 297 -14.36 6.56 -7.74
CA ASP A 297 -14.27 5.34 -8.54
C ASP A 297 -13.19 4.37 -8.03
N ALA A 298 -12.28 4.84 -7.16
CA ALA A 298 -11.22 4.03 -6.59
C ALA A 298 -11.68 3.23 -5.36
N PHE A 299 -12.48 3.86 -4.48
CA PHE A 299 -12.73 3.34 -3.13
C PHE A 299 -14.21 3.24 -2.76
N PHE A 300 -15.12 3.92 -3.47
CA PHE A 300 -16.54 3.92 -3.14
C PHE A 300 -17.35 3.01 -4.06
N THR A 301 -18.30 2.28 -3.47
CA THR A 301 -19.29 1.48 -4.20
C THR A 301 -20.69 1.84 -3.77
N ASP A 302 -21.61 1.81 -4.73
CA ASP A 302 -23.01 2.15 -4.53
C ASP A 302 -23.80 0.90 -4.12
N ASP A 303 -24.30 0.92 -2.90
CA ASP A 303 -25.13 -0.16 -2.34
C ASP A 303 -26.63 0.14 -2.41
N ASP A 304 -27.03 1.32 -2.89
CA ASP A 304 -28.43 1.74 -2.91
C ASP A 304 -29.12 1.37 -4.23
N LYS A 305 -30.37 0.93 -4.18
CA LYS A 305 -31.12 0.59 -5.41
C LYS A 305 -31.67 1.80 -6.15
N ASN A 306 -31.85 2.92 -5.45
CA ASN A 306 -32.53 4.12 -5.93
C ASN A 306 -31.60 5.30 -6.13
N TYR A 307 -30.38 5.26 -5.61
CA TYR A 307 -29.38 6.32 -5.75
C TYR A 307 -28.08 5.75 -6.29
N GLU A 308 -27.28 6.60 -6.93
CA GLU A 308 -25.92 6.32 -7.35
C GLU A 308 -24.97 7.39 -6.79
N ILE A 309 -23.73 6.99 -6.55
CA ILE A 309 -22.67 7.91 -6.13
C ILE A 309 -22.16 8.67 -7.36
N THR A 310 -22.12 9.99 -7.29
CA THR A 310 -21.77 10.90 -8.40
C THR A 310 -20.79 11.98 -7.97
N THR A 311 -20.23 12.69 -8.95
CA THR A 311 -19.35 13.86 -8.75
C THR A 311 -19.78 14.97 -9.69
N LYS A 312 -19.40 16.21 -9.38
CA LYS A 312 -19.71 17.38 -10.22
C LYS A 312 -18.47 18.04 -10.77
N ASP A 313 -18.62 18.71 -11.91
CA ASP A 313 -17.55 19.54 -12.45
C ASP A 313 -17.43 20.85 -11.68
N GLY A 314 -16.20 21.23 -11.36
CA GLY A 314 -15.90 22.41 -10.55
C GLY A 314 -16.23 22.29 -9.06
N VAL A 315 -16.66 21.12 -8.57
CA VAL A 315 -16.91 20.87 -7.14
C VAL A 315 -16.07 19.68 -6.68
N ASP A 316 -15.20 19.91 -5.71
CA ASP A 316 -14.46 18.84 -5.01
C ASP A 316 -15.42 18.23 -3.99
N GLY A 317 -15.96 17.05 -4.28
CA GLY A 317 -16.98 16.41 -3.43
C GLY A 317 -17.66 15.24 -4.11
N ILE A 318 -18.26 14.39 -3.28
CA ILE A 318 -18.99 13.19 -3.67
C ILE A 318 -20.46 13.37 -3.29
N PHE A 319 -21.36 12.96 -4.18
CA PHE A 319 -22.80 13.15 -4.04
C PHE A 319 -23.55 11.83 -4.25
N TYR A 320 -24.79 11.77 -3.76
CA TYR A 320 -25.79 10.79 -4.14
C TYR A 320 -26.80 11.43 -5.08
N SER A 321 -27.01 10.81 -6.23
CA SER A 321 -28.01 11.24 -7.21
C SER A 321 -29.07 10.16 -7.39
N PRO A 322 -30.36 10.50 -7.51
CA PRO A 322 -31.38 9.50 -7.79
C PRO A 322 -31.11 8.75 -9.10
N LYS A 323 -31.13 7.42 -9.06
CA LYS A 323 -31.21 6.55 -10.23
C LYS A 323 -32.55 6.77 -10.91
N ASN A 324 -32.56 7.22 -12.16
CA ASN A 324 -33.81 7.50 -12.88
C ASN A 324 -34.61 6.21 -13.12
N SER A 325 -35.72 6.04 -12.39
CA SER A 325 -36.68 4.94 -12.59
C SER A 325 -37.56 5.23 -13.82
N SER A 326 -37.34 4.49 -14.92
CA SER A 326 -38.20 4.30 -16.10
C SER A 326 -38.96 5.53 -16.66
N GLY A 327 -38.51 6.04 -17.82
CA GLY A 327 -39.36 6.76 -18.79
C GLY A 327 -38.90 8.16 -19.16
N GLY A 328 -37.99 8.27 -20.13
CA GLY A 328 -37.61 9.54 -20.74
C GLY A 328 -36.20 9.50 -21.32
N SER A 329 -36.10 9.30 -22.63
CA SER A 329 -34.86 9.37 -23.39
C SER A 329 -34.19 10.74 -23.24
N SER A 330 -33.21 10.84 -22.35
CA SER A 330 -31.98 11.58 -22.62
C SER A 330 -30.88 10.54 -22.65
N THR A 331 -30.34 10.27 -23.84
CA THR A 331 -29.17 9.41 -24.03
C THR A 331 -28.13 9.70 -22.95
N PRO A 332 -27.64 8.68 -22.22
CA PRO A 332 -26.41 8.83 -21.46
C PRO A 332 -25.38 9.44 -22.42
N SER A 333 -24.65 10.48 -22.02
CA SER A 333 -23.43 10.79 -22.75
C SER A 333 -22.54 9.57 -22.58
N THR A 334 -22.57 8.68 -23.58
CA THR A 334 -21.62 7.59 -23.73
C THR A 334 -20.25 8.18 -23.44
N PRO A 335 -19.51 7.66 -22.46
CA PRO A 335 -18.16 8.13 -22.16
C PRO A 335 -17.41 8.27 -23.48
N THR A 336 -16.88 9.46 -23.74
CA THR A 336 -16.17 9.71 -24.99
C THR A 336 -14.92 8.87 -24.94
N SER A 337 -14.81 7.89 -25.84
CA SER A 337 -13.57 7.12 -26.00
C SER A 337 -12.45 8.06 -26.44
N TYR A 338 -11.28 7.90 -25.84
CA TYR A 338 -10.05 8.55 -26.27
C TYR A 338 -9.22 7.65 -27.20
N ASN A 339 -9.80 6.56 -27.72
CA ASN A 339 -9.18 5.59 -28.63
C ASN A 339 -7.82 5.06 -28.15
N LEU A 340 -7.61 5.09 -26.83
CA LEU A 340 -6.43 4.62 -26.14
C LEU A 340 -6.84 3.47 -25.24
N ARG A 341 -6.08 2.38 -25.25
CA ARG A 341 -6.16 1.35 -24.22
C ARG A 341 -4.86 1.28 -23.42
N VAL A 342 -4.99 1.13 -22.12
CA VAL A 342 -3.86 0.94 -21.19
C VAL A 342 -4.16 -0.29 -20.33
N GLY A 343 -3.30 -1.29 -20.41
CA GLY A 343 -3.47 -2.58 -19.74
C GLY A 343 -4.73 -3.35 -20.16
N GLY A 344 -5.15 -3.21 -21.42
CA GLY A 344 -6.38 -3.79 -21.95
C GLY A 344 -7.66 -3.01 -21.60
N VAL A 345 -7.58 -1.93 -20.84
CA VAL A 345 -8.72 -1.09 -20.45
C VAL A 345 -8.83 0.12 -21.37
N GLU A 346 -10.02 0.37 -21.92
CA GLU A 346 -10.28 1.57 -22.73
C GLU A 346 -10.29 2.85 -21.87
N VAL A 347 -9.50 3.83 -22.30
CA VAL A 347 -9.43 5.17 -21.71
C VAL A 347 -10.57 6.00 -22.30
N THR A 348 -11.41 6.54 -21.42
CA THR A 348 -12.58 7.33 -21.81
C THR A 348 -12.65 8.60 -20.97
N SER A 349 -13.57 9.51 -21.30
CA SER A 349 -13.83 10.69 -20.47
C SER A 349 -14.25 10.36 -19.03
N ALA A 350 -14.61 9.10 -18.75
CA ALA A 350 -14.93 8.59 -17.42
C ALA A 350 -13.80 7.73 -16.81
N ASN A 351 -12.77 7.39 -17.58
CA ASN A 351 -11.67 6.53 -17.17
C ASN A 351 -10.33 7.09 -17.69
N THR A 352 -9.77 8.05 -16.97
CA THR A 352 -8.53 8.74 -17.36
C THR A 352 -7.32 8.33 -16.51
N SER A 353 -7.42 7.33 -15.65
CA SER A 353 -6.30 6.88 -14.82
C SER A 353 -6.52 5.48 -14.25
N GLY A 354 -5.43 4.80 -13.90
CA GLY A 354 -5.44 3.52 -13.20
C GLY A 354 -4.14 3.28 -12.44
N THR A 355 -3.93 2.05 -11.96
CA THR A 355 -2.72 1.71 -11.19
C THR A 355 -1.47 1.96 -12.02
N GLY A 356 -0.65 2.91 -11.57
CA GLY A 356 0.60 3.28 -12.22
C GLY A 356 0.46 4.07 -13.52
N TRP A 357 -0.73 4.53 -13.89
CA TRP A 357 -0.90 5.36 -15.10
C TRP A 357 -1.99 6.43 -14.96
N SER A 358 -1.83 7.55 -15.66
CA SER A 358 -2.86 8.59 -15.81
C SER A 358 -2.80 9.24 -17.18
N TYR A 359 -3.93 9.73 -17.68
CA TYR A 359 -4.09 10.27 -19.02
C TYR A 359 -4.70 11.67 -18.98
N ASP A 360 -4.01 12.65 -19.58
CA ASP A 360 -4.51 13.99 -19.83
C ASP A 360 -4.97 14.11 -21.30
N ASN A 361 -6.29 14.23 -21.48
CA ASN A 361 -6.90 14.36 -22.81
C ASN A 361 -6.64 15.72 -23.48
N GLN A 362 -6.26 16.77 -22.74
CA GLN A 362 -6.00 18.08 -23.33
C GLN A 362 -4.68 18.09 -24.10
N THR A 363 -3.74 17.26 -23.65
CA THR A 363 -2.38 17.17 -24.19
C THR A 363 -2.09 15.83 -24.84
N ASN A 364 -3.06 14.89 -24.86
CA ASN A 364 -2.87 13.49 -25.24
C ASN A 364 -1.68 12.84 -24.53
N THR A 365 -1.55 13.09 -23.23
CA THR A 365 -0.38 12.66 -22.44
C THR A 365 -0.73 11.54 -21.47
N LEU A 366 -0.13 10.37 -21.68
CA LEU A 366 -0.12 9.25 -20.76
C LEU A 366 1.11 9.35 -19.85
N THR A 367 0.90 9.55 -18.56
CA THR A 367 1.98 9.44 -17.56
C THR A 367 1.99 8.02 -17.03
N LEU A 368 3.14 7.34 -17.15
CA LEU A 368 3.43 6.05 -16.54
C LEU A 368 4.28 6.29 -15.29
N ASP A 369 3.80 5.81 -14.15
CA ASP A 369 4.38 6.05 -12.84
C ASP A 369 4.24 4.78 -11.97
N GLY A 370 5.09 3.79 -12.23
CA GLY A 370 4.99 2.48 -11.59
C GLY A 370 4.02 1.53 -12.30
N PHE A 371 3.75 1.73 -13.60
CA PHE A 371 2.85 0.87 -14.37
C PHE A 371 3.43 -0.52 -14.58
N ASN A 372 2.70 -1.57 -14.19
CA ASN A 372 3.09 -2.95 -14.44
C ASN A 372 1.94 -3.70 -15.14
N TYR A 373 2.23 -4.25 -16.32
CA TYR A 373 1.28 -5.01 -17.12
C TYR A 373 1.92 -6.28 -17.64
N GLU A 374 1.27 -7.41 -17.39
CA GLU A 374 1.53 -8.69 -18.05
C GLU A 374 0.18 -9.28 -18.45
N GLY A 375 -0.08 -9.43 -19.75
CA GLY A 375 -1.39 -9.85 -20.23
C GLY A 375 -1.50 -10.04 -21.74
N ASP A 376 -2.67 -10.52 -22.16
CA ASP A 376 -3.00 -10.65 -23.58
C ASP A 376 -3.31 -9.29 -24.20
N GLY A 377 -2.65 -9.01 -25.32
CA GLY A 377 -2.74 -7.76 -26.07
C GLY A 377 -1.61 -6.78 -25.76
N SER A 378 -1.57 -5.69 -26.52
CA SER A 378 -0.61 -4.61 -26.26
C SER A 378 -0.93 -3.94 -24.92
N GLY A 379 0.09 -3.69 -24.11
CA GLY A 379 -0.11 -2.98 -22.84
C GLY A 379 -0.49 -1.51 -23.04
N ILE A 380 -0.10 -0.90 -24.16
CA ILE A 380 -0.59 0.40 -24.60
C ILE A 380 -0.96 0.29 -26.08
N GLU A 381 -2.18 0.70 -26.43
CA GLU A 381 -2.71 0.57 -27.80
C GLU A 381 -3.48 1.82 -28.23
N ILE A 382 -3.12 2.39 -29.38
CA ILE A 382 -3.95 3.33 -30.15
C ILE A 382 -4.09 2.83 -31.58
N GLU A 383 -5.29 2.43 -31.97
CA GLU A 383 -5.60 1.92 -33.32
C GLU A 383 -5.90 3.03 -34.34
N THR A 384 -6.11 4.27 -33.87
CA THR A 384 -6.44 5.43 -34.71
C THR A 384 -5.21 6.28 -35.02
N LEU A 385 -5.30 7.17 -36.01
CA LEU A 385 -4.23 8.12 -36.37
C LEU A 385 -3.97 9.20 -35.29
N GLN A 386 -4.43 8.99 -34.06
CA GLN A 386 -4.23 9.90 -32.94
C GLN A 386 -2.80 9.80 -32.41
N ASP A 387 -2.20 10.97 -32.19
CA ASP A 387 -0.87 11.09 -31.57
C ASP A 387 -0.94 10.86 -30.06
N LEU A 388 0.13 10.28 -29.49
CA LEU A 388 0.28 10.03 -28.06
C LEU A 388 1.59 10.59 -27.54
N ASN A 389 1.54 11.21 -26.37
CA ASN A 389 2.71 11.56 -25.57
C ASN A 389 2.78 10.61 -24.37
N ILE A 390 3.95 10.05 -24.09
CA ILE A 390 4.22 9.26 -22.88
C ILE A 390 5.23 10.01 -22.03
N ILE A 391 4.92 10.18 -20.73
CA ILE A 391 5.86 10.63 -19.71
C ILE A 391 6.18 9.43 -18.81
N ILE A 392 7.45 9.02 -18.75
CA ILE A 392 7.92 7.92 -17.91
C ILE A 392 8.45 8.44 -16.57
N LYS A 393 7.94 7.91 -15.47
CA LYS A 393 8.41 8.11 -14.09
C LYS A 393 8.57 6.75 -13.43
N ASN A 394 9.49 6.64 -12.48
CA ASN A 394 9.74 5.37 -11.76
C ASN A 394 9.95 4.18 -12.71
N GLU A 395 9.84 2.94 -12.23
CA GLU A 395 9.97 1.76 -13.06
C GLU A 395 8.62 1.30 -13.63
N ASN A 396 8.54 1.16 -14.96
CA ASN A 396 7.35 0.70 -15.66
C ASN A 396 7.69 -0.56 -16.47
N ARG A 397 6.85 -1.58 -16.39
CA ARG A 397 7.01 -2.87 -17.05
C ARG A 397 5.76 -3.21 -17.86
N ILE A 398 5.95 -3.54 -19.13
CA ILE A 398 4.89 -3.96 -20.04
C ILE A 398 5.34 -5.25 -20.71
N LYS A 399 4.57 -6.31 -20.57
CA LYS A 399 4.83 -7.61 -21.19
C LYS A 399 3.56 -8.15 -21.83
N ASN A 400 3.52 -8.09 -23.16
CA ASN A 400 2.48 -8.76 -23.92
C ASN A 400 2.79 -10.27 -23.96
N ILE A 401 1.84 -11.12 -23.55
CA ILE A 401 1.99 -12.59 -23.57
C ILE A 401 1.19 -13.27 -24.68
N SER A 402 0.55 -12.51 -25.56
CA SER A 402 -0.25 -13.06 -26.65
C SER A 402 0.58 -13.90 -27.61
N SER A 403 0.03 -15.06 -27.97
CA SER A 403 0.62 -16.02 -28.91
C SER A 403 -0.24 -16.22 -30.17
N SER A 404 -1.36 -15.50 -30.27
CA SER A 404 -2.30 -15.57 -31.38
C SER A 404 -2.38 -14.26 -32.15
N TYR A 405 -2.67 -14.37 -33.46
CA TYR A 405 -2.86 -13.22 -34.35
C TYR A 405 -3.91 -12.23 -33.81
N SER A 406 -3.57 -10.93 -33.81
CA SER A 406 -4.51 -9.85 -33.53
C SER A 406 -4.71 -8.98 -34.78
N SER A 407 -5.96 -8.76 -35.17
CA SER A 407 -6.28 -7.84 -36.27
C SER A 407 -6.13 -6.37 -35.90
N SER A 408 -6.19 -6.00 -34.61
CA SER A 408 -6.11 -4.59 -34.16
C SER A 408 -4.72 -3.97 -34.38
N THR A 409 -3.68 -4.80 -34.41
CA THR A 409 -2.27 -4.41 -34.56
C THR A 409 -1.66 -4.89 -35.87
N ASN A 410 -2.47 -5.15 -36.91
CA ASN A 410 -2.02 -5.71 -38.20
C ASN A 410 -1.27 -7.05 -38.07
N GLY A 411 -1.62 -7.87 -37.07
CA GLY A 411 -0.97 -9.15 -36.78
C GLY A 411 0.28 -9.04 -35.90
N TRP A 412 0.69 -7.84 -35.50
CA TRP A 412 1.90 -7.63 -34.71
C TRP A 412 1.65 -7.75 -33.21
N SER A 413 2.37 -8.64 -32.52
CA SER A 413 2.30 -8.73 -31.06
C SER A 413 3.20 -7.69 -30.42
N CYS A 414 2.65 -6.50 -30.21
CA CYS A 414 3.38 -5.34 -29.71
C CYS A 414 3.29 -5.25 -28.18
N GLY A 415 4.32 -4.77 -27.50
CA GLY A 415 4.18 -4.30 -26.13
C GLY A 415 3.48 -2.94 -26.09
N ILE A 416 3.93 -2.01 -26.94
CA ILE A 416 3.29 -0.72 -27.22
C ILE A 416 2.99 -0.62 -28.71
N TYR A 417 1.75 -0.28 -29.06
CA TYR A 417 1.31 -0.04 -30.44
C TYR A 417 0.62 1.32 -30.57
N VAL A 418 1.12 2.19 -31.46
CA VAL A 418 0.53 3.49 -31.75
C VAL A 418 0.43 3.69 -33.26
N HIS A 419 -0.77 3.91 -33.79
CA HIS A 419 -0.95 4.16 -35.22
C HIS A 419 -0.59 5.62 -35.60
N GLY A 420 -0.86 6.61 -34.75
CA GLY A 420 -0.36 7.98 -34.92
C GLY A 420 1.12 8.14 -34.57
N ASN A 421 1.54 9.37 -34.27
CA ASN A 421 2.89 9.67 -33.77
C ASN A 421 3.01 9.35 -32.27
N LEU A 422 4.21 8.97 -31.84
CA LEU A 422 4.52 8.73 -30.44
C LEU A 422 5.69 9.59 -29.98
N THR A 423 5.49 10.36 -28.90
CA THR A 423 6.58 11.06 -28.20
C THR A 423 6.80 10.43 -26.83
N ILE A 424 8.04 10.10 -26.47
CA ILE A 424 8.39 9.56 -25.14
C ILE A 424 9.38 10.50 -24.45
N THR A 425 9.02 10.94 -23.24
CA THR A 425 9.81 11.83 -22.37
C THR A 425 9.79 11.33 -20.93
N GLY A 426 10.50 11.98 -20.01
CA GLY A 426 10.55 11.61 -18.59
C GLY A 426 11.88 10.98 -18.18
N ASP A 427 12.05 10.70 -16.90
CA ASP A 427 13.30 10.27 -16.25
C ASP A 427 13.25 8.85 -15.65
N GLY A 428 12.09 8.18 -15.71
CA GLY A 428 11.91 6.80 -15.26
C GLY A 428 12.48 5.72 -16.20
N THR A 429 12.17 4.47 -15.89
CA THR A 429 12.49 3.29 -16.72
C THR A 429 11.21 2.76 -17.35
N LEU A 430 11.27 2.42 -18.64
CA LEU A 430 10.19 1.77 -19.38
C LEU A 430 10.74 0.49 -20.04
N ASP A 431 10.39 -0.66 -19.47
CA ASP A 431 10.72 -1.99 -20.00
C ASP A 431 9.50 -2.59 -20.69
N VAL A 432 9.63 -2.86 -21.99
CA VAL A 432 8.53 -3.25 -22.87
C VAL A 432 8.92 -4.50 -23.62
N THR A 433 8.13 -5.55 -23.50
CA THR A 433 8.31 -6.82 -24.21
C THR A 433 7.09 -7.12 -25.08
N GLY A 434 7.32 -7.33 -26.37
CA GLY A 434 6.29 -7.81 -27.32
C GLY A 434 5.95 -9.28 -27.12
N GLY A 435 4.77 -9.69 -27.61
CA GLY A 435 4.30 -11.08 -27.51
C GLY A 435 4.94 -12.04 -28.51
N THR A 436 4.31 -13.19 -28.73
CA THR A 436 4.85 -14.34 -29.48
C THR A 436 3.96 -14.83 -30.63
N ALA A 437 3.05 -14.01 -31.17
CA ALA A 437 2.33 -14.36 -32.40
C ALA A 437 3.25 -14.32 -33.65
N ASP A 438 2.70 -14.08 -34.84
CA ASP A 438 3.48 -14.11 -36.09
C ASP A 438 4.69 -13.18 -36.07
N THR A 439 4.54 -11.99 -35.50
CA THR A 439 5.66 -11.06 -35.23
C THR A 439 5.65 -10.55 -33.79
N SER A 440 6.82 -10.18 -33.28
CA SER A 440 7.00 -9.60 -31.95
C SER A 440 7.65 -8.24 -32.04
N HIS A 441 7.00 -7.21 -31.49
CA HIS A 441 7.57 -5.87 -31.39
C HIS A 441 7.58 -5.38 -29.94
N GLY A 442 8.69 -4.81 -29.47
CA GLY A 442 8.68 -4.09 -28.20
C GLY A 442 7.80 -2.85 -28.32
N ILE A 443 8.25 -1.88 -29.12
CA ILE A 443 7.52 -0.65 -29.43
C ILE A 443 7.30 -0.56 -30.94
N SER A 444 6.06 -0.35 -31.38
CA SER A 444 5.68 -0.23 -32.78
C SER A 444 4.85 1.03 -33.03
N VAL A 445 5.30 1.88 -33.95
CA VAL A 445 4.66 3.16 -34.27
C VAL A 445 4.41 3.28 -35.78
N LEU A 446 3.17 3.45 -36.23
CA LEU A 446 2.91 3.65 -37.66
C LEU A 446 3.04 5.11 -38.12
N GLY A 447 3.18 6.05 -37.18
CA GLY A 447 3.66 7.40 -37.45
C GLY A 447 5.15 7.56 -37.16
N LYS A 448 5.51 8.78 -36.74
CA LYS A 448 6.85 9.14 -36.29
C LYS A 448 7.02 8.83 -34.80
N LEU A 449 8.15 8.23 -34.43
CA LEU A 449 8.58 8.06 -33.05
C LEU A 449 9.61 9.14 -32.68
N GLU A 450 9.37 9.87 -31.60
CA GLU A 450 10.30 10.84 -31.02
C GLU A 450 10.61 10.49 -29.56
N ILE A 451 11.88 10.38 -29.21
CA ILE A 451 12.35 10.06 -27.86
C ILE A 451 13.24 11.20 -27.36
N ASP A 452 12.84 11.83 -26.26
CA ASP A 452 13.60 12.86 -25.55
C ASP A 452 13.51 12.62 -24.04
N SER A 453 13.90 11.40 -23.65
CA SER A 453 13.85 10.93 -22.27
C SER A 453 15.20 11.18 -21.59
N GLN A 454 15.19 11.48 -20.29
CA GLN A 454 16.39 11.43 -19.43
C GLN A 454 16.57 10.05 -18.78
N GLY A 455 15.57 9.17 -18.94
CA GLY A 455 15.49 7.86 -18.35
C GLY A 455 15.92 6.73 -19.29
N THR A 456 15.50 5.51 -18.96
CA THR A 456 15.88 4.28 -19.67
C THR A 456 14.67 3.69 -20.39
N ILE A 457 14.84 3.30 -21.66
CA ILE A 457 13.82 2.61 -22.44
C ILE A 457 14.41 1.28 -22.92
N ILE A 458 13.79 0.18 -22.54
CA ILE A 458 14.16 -1.17 -22.94
C ILE A 458 13.01 -1.74 -23.76
N ALA A 459 13.26 -2.05 -25.03
CA ALA A 459 12.27 -2.55 -25.97
C ALA A 459 12.71 -3.91 -26.49
N ASN A 460 12.05 -4.96 -26.04
CA ASN A 460 12.38 -6.35 -26.29
C ASN A 460 11.35 -6.99 -27.23
N ALA A 461 11.83 -7.69 -28.26
CA ALA A 461 11.03 -8.58 -29.08
C ALA A 461 11.42 -10.05 -28.84
N GLN A 462 10.41 -10.89 -28.69
CA GLN A 462 10.54 -12.33 -28.45
C GLN A 462 10.62 -13.12 -29.76
N ALA A 463 11.13 -14.36 -29.70
CA ALA A 463 11.36 -15.18 -30.89
C ALA A 463 10.05 -15.56 -31.62
N THR A 464 9.94 -15.18 -32.89
CA THR A 464 8.75 -15.39 -33.75
C THR A 464 9.16 -15.50 -35.23
N ALA A 465 8.23 -15.34 -36.18
CA ALA A 465 8.60 -15.31 -37.59
C ALA A 465 9.34 -14.01 -37.97
N GLY A 466 9.04 -12.89 -37.30
CA GLY A 466 9.72 -11.60 -37.49
C GLY A 466 9.76 -10.79 -36.20
N THR A 467 10.92 -10.20 -35.88
CA THR A 467 11.14 -9.53 -34.59
C THR A 467 11.75 -8.15 -34.78
N SER A 468 11.20 -7.15 -34.07
CA SER A 468 11.75 -5.80 -34.05
C SER A 468 11.67 -5.20 -32.63
N GLY A 469 12.81 -4.84 -32.03
CA GLY A 469 12.80 -4.22 -30.70
C GLY A 469 11.99 -2.91 -30.72
N ILE A 470 12.37 -2.01 -31.64
CA ILE A 470 11.61 -0.79 -31.96
C ILE A 470 11.34 -0.75 -33.46
N TYR A 471 10.11 -0.45 -33.85
CA TYR A 471 9.71 -0.22 -35.23
C TYR A 471 8.98 1.13 -35.36
N ALA A 472 9.31 1.91 -36.39
CA ALA A 472 8.49 3.05 -36.80
C ALA A 472 8.33 3.17 -38.33
N TYR A 473 7.16 3.54 -38.83
CA TYR A 473 6.96 3.65 -40.27
C TYR A 473 7.47 4.98 -40.87
N ASP A 474 7.10 6.13 -40.29
CA ASP A 474 7.42 7.44 -40.92
C ASP A 474 8.82 7.97 -40.58
N GLY A 475 9.32 7.70 -39.38
CA GLY A 475 10.62 8.20 -38.92
C GLY A 475 10.88 7.97 -37.44
N ILE A 476 12.15 7.90 -37.06
CA ILE A 476 12.61 7.81 -35.67
C ILE A 476 13.54 8.97 -35.37
N VAL A 477 13.26 9.70 -34.28
CA VAL A 477 14.13 10.76 -33.77
C VAL A 477 14.46 10.48 -32.31
N ILE A 478 15.71 10.18 -32.01
CA ILE A 478 16.21 10.01 -30.64
C ILE A 478 17.06 11.23 -30.31
N LYS A 479 16.58 12.08 -29.40
CA LYS A 479 17.27 13.29 -28.92
C LYS A 479 18.14 13.02 -27.71
N ASN A 480 17.65 12.22 -26.77
CA ASN A 480 18.34 11.83 -25.54
C ASN A 480 17.79 10.53 -24.95
N GLY A 481 18.46 10.00 -23.92
CA GLY A 481 18.02 8.84 -23.12
C GLY A 481 18.99 7.67 -23.16
N ASN A 482 18.67 6.60 -22.42
CA ASN A 482 19.35 5.31 -22.50
C ASN A 482 18.44 4.26 -23.13
N ILE A 483 18.62 3.98 -24.41
CA ILE A 483 17.73 3.12 -25.20
C ILE A 483 18.42 1.77 -25.43
N THR A 484 17.76 0.69 -25.04
CA THR A 484 18.11 -0.68 -25.42
C THR A 484 16.99 -1.26 -26.25
N ALA A 485 17.27 -1.60 -27.50
CA ALA A 485 16.33 -2.26 -28.39
C ALA A 485 16.88 -3.64 -28.76
N TYR A 486 16.21 -4.69 -28.33
CA TYR A 486 16.63 -6.07 -28.50
C TYR A 486 15.59 -6.85 -29.31
N ALA A 487 16.06 -7.57 -30.33
CA ALA A 487 15.24 -8.52 -31.07
C ALA A 487 15.85 -9.92 -31.00
N ALA A 488 15.05 -10.86 -30.50
CA ALA A 488 15.40 -12.27 -30.45
C ALA A 488 15.49 -12.91 -31.85
N GLU A 489 15.89 -14.18 -31.87
CA GLU A 489 15.99 -14.97 -33.10
C GLU A 489 14.63 -15.07 -33.78
N ALA A 490 14.61 -14.86 -35.09
CA ALA A 490 13.41 -14.89 -35.91
C ALA A 490 13.54 -15.89 -37.05
N ALA A 491 12.43 -16.49 -37.48
CA ALA A 491 12.44 -17.38 -38.66
C ALA A 491 12.89 -16.64 -39.92
N TYR A 492 12.47 -15.38 -40.11
CA TYR A 492 12.80 -14.60 -41.31
C TYR A 492 13.72 -13.44 -41.00
N SER A 493 13.32 -12.53 -40.11
CA SER A 493 13.98 -11.24 -39.99
C SER A 493 13.97 -10.69 -38.58
N SER A 494 15.12 -10.23 -38.10
CA SER A 494 15.34 -9.72 -36.73
C SER A 494 15.96 -8.33 -36.76
N ARG A 495 15.37 -7.33 -36.09
CA ARG A 495 15.90 -5.96 -36.06
C ARG A 495 15.93 -5.37 -34.66
N GLY A 496 17.05 -4.76 -34.27
CA GLY A 496 17.09 -3.98 -33.03
C GLY A 496 16.15 -2.78 -33.13
N ILE A 497 16.47 -1.84 -34.01
CA ILE A 497 15.61 -0.71 -34.38
C ILE A 497 15.42 -0.71 -35.90
N GLU A 498 14.18 -0.68 -36.33
CA GLU A 498 13.75 -0.68 -37.73
C GLU A 498 12.90 0.56 -38.02
N CYS A 499 13.12 1.17 -39.19
CA CYS A 499 12.30 2.29 -39.64
C CYS A 499 12.13 2.31 -41.15
N ASP A 500 10.92 2.46 -41.69
CA ASP A 500 10.75 2.64 -43.15
C ASP A 500 11.16 4.05 -43.61
N GLY A 501 11.11 5.02 -42.69
CA GLY A 501 11.53 6.40 -42.86
C GLY A 501 12.97 6.67 -42.45
N ASP A 502 13.25 7.93 -42.10
CA ASP A 502 14.57 8.36 -41.63
C ASP A 502 14.76 8.02 -40.14
N ILE A 503 15.98 7.66 -39.75
CA ILE A 503 16.40 7.55 -38.35
C ILE A 503 17.37 8.70 -38.05
N THR A 504 17.10 9.49 -37.03
CA THR A 504 17.99 10.56 -36.55
C THR A 504 18.30 10.38 -35.08
N ILE A 505 19.57 10.16 -34.73
CA ILE A 505 20.04 10.02 -33.35
C ILE A 505 20.92 11.22 -33.03
N SER A 506 20.41 12.16 -32.24
CA SER A 506 21.05 13.45 -31.94
C SER A 506 21.83 13.46 -30.63
N GLY A 507 21.52 12.54 -29.70
CA GLY A 507 22.14 12.40 -28.37
C GLY A 507 21.68 11.14 -27.64
N GLY A 508 22.17 10.94 -26.41
CA GLY A 508 21.87 9.75 -25.60
C GLY A 508 22.75 8.53 -25.92
N THR A 509 22.43 7.40 -25.28
CA THR A 509 23.04 6.08 -25.53
C THR A 509 22.00 5.16 -26.16
N VAL A 510 22.34 4.52 -27.27
CA VAL A 510 21.47 3.60 -28.01
C VAL A 510 22.19 2.28 -28.23
N ALA A 511 21.66 1.19 -27.67
CA ALA A 511 22.09 -0.17 -27.90
C ALA A 511 21.02 -0.92 -28.70
N ALA A 512 21.29 -1.27 -29.94
CA ALA A 512 20.34 -1.94 -30.83
C ALA A 512 20.91 -3.30 -31.27
N LYS A 513 20.31 -4.39 -30.80
CA LYS A 513 20.81 -5.75 -31.03
C LYS A 513 19.74 -6.61 -31.68
N ALA A 514 20.11 -7.26 -32.78
CA ALA A 514 19.34 -8.31 -33.41
C ALA A 514 20.07 -9.64 -33.33
N GLU A 515 19.36 -10.69 -32.94
CA GLU A 515 19.81 -12.07 -33.06
C GLU A 515 19.58 -12.59 -34.49
N LYS A 516 19.78 -13.88 -34.72
CA LYS A 516 19.69 -14.50 -36.05
C LYS A 516 18.31 -14.32 -36.70
N GLY A 517 18.30 -14.02 -38.00
CA GLY A 517 17.15 -14.14 -38.89
C GLY A 517 17.60 -14.79 -40.19
N GLU A 518 16.79 -15.65 -40.83
CA GLU A 518 17.25 -16.35 -42.05
C GLU A 518 17.44 -15.43 -43.27
N ILE A 519 16.65 -14.36 -43.35
CA ILE A 519 16.66 -13.38 -44.45
C ILE A 519 17.51 -12.16 -44.07
N SER A 520 17.26 -11.59 -42.89
CA SER A 520 17.95 -10.38 -42.43
C SER A 520 18.07 -10.31 -40.90
N SER A 521 19.16 -9.70 -40.44
CA SER A 521 19.42 -9.43 -39.04
C SER A 521 20.26 -8.17 -38.91
N TYR A 522 19.65 -7.10 -38.38
CA TYR A 522 20.27 -5.78 -38.31
C TYR A 522 20.05 -5.12 -36.94
N GLY A 523 21.11 -4.57 -36.34
CA GLY A 523 20.94 -3.75 -35.14
C GLY A 523 20.15 -2.48 -35.44
N LEU A 524 20.48 -1.79 -36.54
CA LEU A 524 19.76 -0.61 -37.04
C LEU A 524 19.43 -0.79 -38.52
N GLU A 525 18.17 -0.60 -38.90
CA GLU A 525 17.70 -0.64 -40.29
C GLU A 525 16.83 0.58 -40.58
N SER A 526 17.07 1.23 -41.72
CA SER A 526 16.24 2.32 -42.23
C SER A 526 15.96 2.10 -43.71
N GLY A 527 14.70 2.29 -44.13
CA GLY A 527 14.28 2.32 -45.53
C GLY A 527 14.77 3.57 -46.27
N LYS A 528 15.24 4.58 -45.55
CA LYS A 528 15.81 5.83 -46.09
C LYS A 528 17.19 6.11 -45.48
N LYS A 529 17.33 7.19 -44.71
CA LYS A 529 18.62 7.66 -44.19
C LYS A 529 18.72 7.48 -42.68
N ILE A 530 19.88 7.05 -42.21
CA ILE A 530 20.26 7.14 -40.79
C ILE A 530 21.26 8.29 -40.60
N THR A 531 20.95 9.20 -39.68
CA THR A 531 21.80 10.34 -39.29
C THR A 531 22.17 10.21 -37.81
N ILE A 532 23.46 10.18 -37.49
CA ILE A 532 23.95 10.08 -36.11
C ILE A 532 24.83 11.30 -35.82
N SER A 533 24.48 12.03 -34.76
CA SER A 533 25.23 13.17 -34.24
C SER A 533 26.46 12.72 -33.47
N PRO A 534 27.57 13.49 -33.46
CA PRO A 534 28.73 13.22 -32.61
C PRO A 534 28.42 13.13 -31.11
N ASN A 535 27.29 13.66 -30.66
CA ASN A 535 26.87 13.65 -29.26
C ASN A 535 26.11 12.37 -28.84
N ALA A 536 25.88 11.44 -29.76
CA ALA A 536 25.20 10.17 -29.50
C ALA A 536 26.20 9.02 -29.39
N VAL A 537 25.95 8.09 -28.46
CA VAL A 537 26.68 6.82 -28.34
C VAL A 537 25.79 5.72 -28.89
N VAL A 538 26.21 5.06 -29.97
CA VAL A 538 25.39 4.04 -30.65
C VAL A 538 26.16 2.73 -30.79
N THR A 539 25.60 1.65 -30.25
CA THR A 539 26.07 0.27 -30.44
C THR A 539 25.01 -0.49 -31.19
N ALA A 540 25.32 -1.03 -32.37
CA ALA A 540 24.37 -1.77 -33.19
C ALA A 540 24.98 -3.10 -33.66
N SER A 541 24.24 -4.20 -33.60
CA SER A 541 24.72 -5.52 -34.05
C SER A 541 23.60 -6.42 -34.61
N GLY A 542 23.96 -7.27 -35.57
CA GLY A 542 23.11 -8.29 -36.22
C GLY A 542 23.96 -9.48 -36.70
N VAL A 543 23.33 -10.62 -37.02
CA VAL A 543 23.97 -11.94 -37.18
C VAL A 543 24.04 -12.44 -38.63
N THR A 544 23.33 -11.85 -39.59
CA THR A 544 23.37 -12.30 -41.00
C THR A 544 24.56 -11.78 -41.80
N VAL A 545 25.00 -12.55 -42.80
CA VAL A 545 26.10 -12.26 -43.75
C VAL A 545 25.80 -11.10 -44.73
N ALA A 546 24.65 -10.44 -44.61
CA ALA A 546 24.26 -9.29 -45.42
C ALA A 546 24.65 -7.98 -44.71
N LEU A 547 25.74 -7.35 -45.19
CA LEU A 547 26.25 -6.00 -44.93
C LEU A 547 26.03 -5.39 -43.53
N ASN A 548 27.15 -5.12 -42.85
CA ASN A 548 27.37 -3.92 -42.02
C ASN A 548 27.12 -2.65 -42.87
N LYS A 549 25.88 -2.38 -43.28
CA LYS A 549 25.56 -1.30 -44.22
C LYS A 549 25.69 0.01 -43.46
N LYS A 550 26.84 0.67 -43.60
CA LYS A 550 27.04 2.05 -43.18
C LYS A 550 25.89 2.89 -43.78
N PRO A 551 25.23 3.75 -42.99
CA PRO A 551 24.23 4.65 -43.52
C PRO A 551 24.78 5.42 -44.71
N GLU A 552 23.93 5.68 -45.71
CA GLU A 552 24.33 6.50 -46.85
C GLU A 552 24.65 7.93 -46.36
N GLY A 553 25.93 8.32 -46.44
CA GLY A 553 26.45 9.56 -45.85
C GLY A 553 27.15 9.44 -44.49
N TYR A 554 27.29 8.23 -43.94
CA TYR A 554 28.05 7.96 -42.72
C TYR A 554 29.54 7.74 -43.04
N THR A 555 30.42 8.62 -42.55
CA THR A 555 31.87 8.57 -42.77
C THR A 555 32.66 7.89 -41.64
N GLY A 556 32.00 7.41 -40.58
CA GLY A 556 32.61 6.68 -39.46
C GLY A 556 32.71 5.16 -39.67
N GLU A 557 33.37 4.45 -38.77
CA GLU A 557 33.29 2.98 -38.65
C GLU A 557 32.20 2.60 -37.64
N ILE A 558 31.24 1.78 -38.06
CA ILE A 558 30.26 1.15 -37.16
C ILE A 558 30.98 0.02 -36.44
N GLY A 559 30.95 0.03 -35.10
CA GLY A 559 31.53 -1.04 -34.29
C GLY A 559 32.89 -0.74 -33.62
N THR A 560 33.36 0.50 -33.58
CA THR A 560 34.46 0.86 -32.66
C THR A 560 33.89 1.48 -31.38
N THR A 561 34.13 0.85 -30.24
CA THR A 561 33.92 1.43 -28.90
C THR A 561 34.69 2.75 -28.82
N PHE A 562 34.00 3.89 -28.90
CA PHE A 562 34.64 5.18 -28.63
C PHE A 562 34.59 5.47 -27.13
N VAL A 563 35.74 5.25 -26.47
CA VAL A 563 36.10 6.01 -25.28
C VAL A 563 36.58 7.37 -25.80
N SER A 564 35.83 8.43 -25.52
CA SER A 564 36.28 9.81 -25.77
C SER A 564 37.48 10.11 -24.87
N ASN A 565 38.67 10.11 -25.45
CA ASN A 565 39.80 10.87 -24.90
C ASN A 565 39.49 12.35 -25.11
N ASN A 566 38.88 12.98 -24.11
CA ASN A 566 38.88 14.42 -23.98
C ASN A 566 40.34 14.87 -23.77
N THR A 567 40.86 15.66 -24.69
CA THR A 567 42.18 16.29 -24.57
C THR A 567 42.18 17.28 -23.39
N ASN A 568 42.79 16.90 -22.28
CA ASN A 568 43.44 17.79 -21.30
C ASN A 568 44.67 17.05 -20.75
N PRO A 569 45.85 17.69 -20.58
CA PRO A 569 47.12 16.97 -20.61
C PRO A 569 47.39 16.17 -19.33
N ASN A 570 47.71 14.89 -19.53
CA ASN A 570 48.64 14.04 -18.78
C ASN A 570 48.79 14.25 -17.25
N PRO A 571 48.33 13.30 -16.42
CA PRO A 571 49.07 12.88 -15.24
C PRO A 571 50.00 11.72 -15.61
N THR A 572 51.27 11.84 -15.23
CA THR A 572 52.36 10.87 -15.41
C THR A 572 51.99 9.46 -14.90
N PRO A 573 52.40 8.37 -15.57
CA PRO A 573 52.04 7.01 -15.13
C PRO A 573 52.68 6.64 -13.78
N THR A 574 51.85 6.22 -12.84
CA THR A 574 52.24 5.52 -11.62
C THR A 574 52.47 4.04 -11.96
N PRO A 575 53.55 3.39 -11.50
CA PRO A 575 53.91 2.04 -11.93
C PRO A 575 52.88 0.97 -11.49
N GLU A 576 52.72 -0.04 -12.36
CA GLU A 576 51.85 -1.22 -12.20
C GLU A 576 52.06 -1.96 -10.86
N PRO A 577 50.99 -2.32 -10.13
CA PRO A 577 51.08 -3.29 -9.04
C PRO A 577 51.30 -4.69 -9.62
N THR A 578 52.25 -5.40 -9.01
CA THR A 578 52.65 -6.78 -9.32
C THR A 578 51.49 -7.75 -9.02
N PRO A 579 51.27 -8.81 -9.83
CA PRO A 579 50.15 -9.73 -9.62
C PRO A 579 50.27 -10.48 -8.29
N THR A 580 49.20 -10.41 -7.49
CA THR A 580 48.99 -11.19 -6.28
C THR A 580 48.71 -12.66 -6.65
N PRO A 581 49.34 -13.66 -6.01
CA PRO A 581 49.14 -15.06 -6.36
C PRO A 581 47.72 -15.56 -6.04
N GLU A 582 47.25 -16.43 -6.93
CA GLU A 582 45.96 -17.13 -6.91
C GLU A 582 45.79 -17.99 -5.63
N PRO A 583 44.63 -17.97 -4.96
CA PRO A 583 44.41 -18.76 -3.75
C PRO A 583 44.27 -20.26 -4.08
N GLU A 584 44.92 -21.10 -3.27
CA GLU A 584 44.82 -22.58 -3.34
C GLU A 584 43.39 -23.09 -3.12
N PRO A 585 43.01 -24.21 -3.75
CA PRO A 585 41.67 -24.78 -3.62
C PRO A 585 41.42 -25.31 -2.20
N THR A 586 40.28 -24.90 -1.63
CA THR A 586 39.74 -25.42 -0.38
C THR A 586 39.26 -26.87 -0.54
N PRO A 587 39.54 -27.77 0.42
CA PRO A 587 39.13 -29.17 0.33
C PRO A 587 37.63 -29.37 0.51
N GLU A 588 37.09 -30.33 -0.23
CA GLU A 588 35.69 -30.76 -0.28
C GLU A 588 35.24 -31.39 1.06
N PRO A 589 34.02 -31.12 1.56
CA PRO A 589 33.55 -31.65 2.85
C PRO A 589 33.16 -33.14 2.77
N GLU A 590 33.48 -33.89 3.84
CA GLU A 590 33.15 -35.31 4.01
C GLU A 590 31.63 -35.57 4.04
N PRO A 591 31.16 -36.73 3.53
CA PRO A 591 29.75 -37.09 3.55
C PRO A 591 29.25 -37.44 4.96
N THR A 592 28.08 -36.89 5.31
CA THR A 592 27.32 -37.19 6.52
C THR A 592 26.74 -38.62 6.50
N PRO A 593 26.72 -39.35 7.64
CA PRO A 593 26.26 -40.74 7.69
C PRO A 593 24.74 -40.89 7.57
N GLU A 594 24.31 -41.95 6.88
CA GLU A 594 22.91 -42.38 6.69
C GLU A 594 22.20 -42.70 8.02
N PRO A 595 20.90 -42.34 8.16
CA PRO A 595 20.12 -42.73 9.33
C PRO A 595 19.71 -44.21 9.29
N THR A 596 19.89 -44.85 10.44
CA THR A 596 19.54 -46.24 10.79
C THR A 596 18.03 -46.49 10.67
N PRO A 597 17.56 -47.64 10.16
CA PRO A 597 16.13 -47.95 10.06
C PRO A 597 15.51 -48.33 11.42
N THR A 598 14.36 -47.75 11.72
CA THR A 598 13.51 -48.05 12.89
C THR A 598 12.77 -49.39 12.70
N PRO A 599 12.67 -50.27 13.73
CA PRO A 599 12.06 -51.59 13.59
C PRO A 599 10.53 -51.54 13.45
N SER A 600 9.99 -52.43 12.60
CA SER A 600 8.56 -52.71 12.47
C SER A 600 8.05 -53.66 13.57
N GLU A 601 6.85 -53.40 14.09
CA GLU A 601 6.07 -54.34 14.91
C GLU A 601 4.62 -54.44 14.41
N PRO A 602 3.89 -55.53 14.77
CA PRO A 602 3.10 -56.30 13.80
C PRO A 602 1.59 -56.01 13.78
N SER A 603 0.98 -56.52 12.71
CA SER A 603 -0.45 -56.52 12.41
C SER A 603 -1.28 -57.37 13.38
N THR A 604 -2.46 -56.87 13.77
CA THR A 604 -3.61 -57.69 14.21
C THR A 604 -4.89 -57.25 13.51
N THR A 605 -5.61 -58.23 12.98
CA THR A 605 -6.86 -58.13 12.21
C THR A 605 -8.10 -58.38 13.09
N GLN A 606 -9.28 -58.00 12.56
CA GLN A 606 -10.69 -58.18 13.01
C GLN A 606 -11.27 -57.07 13.90
N GLY A 607 -12.46 -56.52 13.65
CA GLY A 607 -13.47 -56.78 12.63
C GLY A 607 -14.71 -55.87 12.83
N GLU A 608 -15.36 -55.53 11.71
CA GLU A 608 -16.81 -55.31 11.51
C GLU A 608 -17.55 -54.19 12.29
N SER A 609 -18.01 -53.14 11.59
CA SER A 609 -19.42 -52.98 11.11
C SER A 609 -19.79 -51.52 10.81
N THR A 610 -20.42 -51.27 9.64
CA THR A 610 -21.40 -50.22 9.21
C THR A 610 -21.35 -48.80 9.83
N THR A 611 -21.44 -47.64 9.14
CA THR A 611 -22.22 -47.23 7.94
C THR A 611 -21.85 -45.79 7.53
N THR A 612 -21.79 -45.53 6.22
CA THR A 612 -22.06 -44.26 5.49
C THR A 612 -21.72 -42.89 6.10
N SER A 613 -20.73 -42.22 5.52
CA SER A 613 -20.89 -40.89 4.88
C SER A 613 -19.67 -40.56 4.00
N THR A 614 -19.96 -40.15 2.77
CA THR A 614 -19.02 -39.71 1.73
C THR A 614 -18.25 -38.45 2.13
N PRO A 615 -16.95 -38.34 1.79
CA PRO A 615 -16.41 -37.05 1.37
C PRO A 615 -15.65 -37.11 0.03
N ALA A 616 -15.92 -36.06 -0.74
CA ALA A 616 -15.05 -35.30 -1.63
C ALA A 616 -13.93 -36.02 -2.41
N SER A 617 -14.10 -36.01 -3.72
CA SER A 617 -13.10 -36.34 -4.73
C SER A 617 -11.85 -35.47 -4.61
N THR A 618 -10.73 -36.18 -4.48
CA THR A 618 -9.34 -35.82 -4.79
C THR A 618 -9.16 -35.01 -6.08
N SER A 619 -8.42 -33.90 -6.00
CA SER A 619 -7.68 -33.34 -7.12
C SER A 619 -6.30 -34.01 -7.19
N THR A 620 -6.05 -34.68 -8.32
CA THR A 620 -4.75 -35.24 -8.69
C THR A 620 -3.76 -34.14 -9.00
N ALA A 621 -2.66 -34.10 -8.25
CA ALA A 621 -1.46 -33.32 -8.58
C ALA A 621 -0.74 -33.96 -9.78
N SER A 622 -0.54 -33.17 -10.83
CA SER A 622 0.37 -33.49 -11.94
C SER A 622 1.75 -32.89 -11.65
N THR A 623 2.74 -33.75 -11.47
CA THR A 623 4.15 -33.40 -11.40
C THR A 623 4.67 -33.09 -12.80
N GLN A 624 5.07 -31.84 -13.07
CA GLN A 624 5.87 -31.47 -14.24
C GLN A 624 7.00 -30.57 -13.74
N GLY A 625 8.24 -30.99 -13.97
CA GLY A 625 9.44 -30.39 -13.39
C GLY A 625 9.55 -28.89 -13.67
N SER A 626 9.50 -28.09 -12.61
CA SER A 626 9.79 -26.67 -12.63
C SER A 626 11.30 -26.48 -12.69
N GLN A 627 11.76 -25.56 -13.55
CA GLN A 627 13.04 -24.88 -13.31
C GLN A 627 12.97 -24.28 -11.90
N GLN A 628 13.93 -24.62 -11.05
CA GLN A 628 14.07 -24.00 -9.73
C GLN A 628 14.39 -22.52 -9.93
N VAL A 629 13.38 -21.66 -9.71
CA VAL A 629 13.53 -20.21 -9.82
C VAL A 629 14.27 -19.72 -8.59
N ILE A 630 15.43 -19.10 -8.80
CA ILE A 630 16.20 -18.47 -7.71
C ILE A 630 15.38 -17.28 -7.20
N PRO A 631 15.14 -17.16 -5.89
CA PRO A 631 14.34 -16.09 -5.33
C PRO A 631 15.02 -14.72 -5.48
N THR A 632 14.22 -13.68 -5.61
CA THR A 632 14.66 -12.28 -5.74
C THR A 632 13.93 -11.39 -4.75
N ILE A 633 14.50 -10.22 -4.43
CA ILE A 633 13.79 -9.20 -3.66
C ILE A 633 12.83 -8.47 -4.62
N ILE A 634 11.54 -8.51 -4.32
CA ILE A 634 10.45 -7.94 -5.11
C ILE A 634 9.84 -6.68 -4.49
N GLU A 635 10.30 -6.28 -3.29
CA GLU A 635 9.93 -5.03 -2.62
C GLU A 635 11.03 -4.65 -1.61
N GLY A 636 11.26 -3.34 -1.41
CA GLY A 636 12.19 -2.84 -0.40
C GLY A 636 13.64 -2.58 -0.87
N ALA A 637 14.02 -2.99 -2.07
CA ALA A 637 15.34 -2.70 -2.64
C ALA A 637 15.55 -1.18 -2.80
N GLY A 638 16.71 -0.67 -2.41
CA GLY A 638 17.05 0.75 -2.44
C GLY A 638 16.41 1.58 -1.32
N SER A 639 15.76 0.95 -0.32
CA SER A 639 15.20 1.66 0.83
C SER A 639 16.27 2.47 1.56
N SER A 640 15.87 3.59 2.17
CA SER A 640 16.77 4.40 3.00
C SER A 640 16.28 4.50 4.44
N TYR A 641 17.22 4.56 5.37
CA TYR A 641 16.97 4.72 6.79
C TYR A 641 17.84 5.85 7.34
N THR A 642 17.23 6.85 7.97
CA THR A 642 17.96 7.90 8.70
C THR A 642 18.22 7.45 10.13
N GLN A 643 19.49 7.44 10.56
CA GLN A 643 19.89 7.02 11.91
C GLN A 643 19.12 7.76 13.01
N GLY A 644 18.49 7.02 13.91
CA GLY A 644 17.74 7.56 15.05
C GLY A 644 16.34 8.06 14.71
N SER A 645 15.83 7.86 13.49
CA SER A 645 14.46 8.26 13.09
C SER A 645 13.35 7.46 13.78
N GLY A 646 13.64 6.27 14.31
CA GLY A 646 12.65 5.33 14.83
C GLY A 646 11.88 4.57 13.75
N ASN A 647 12.10 4.87 12.47
CA ASN A 647 11.48 4.19 11.33
C ASN A 647 12.06 2.79 11.12
N THR A 648 11.30 1.93 10.45
CA THR A 648 11.75 0.60 10.00
C THR A 648 11.84 0.56 8.48
N ILE A 649 12.58 -0.40 7.93
CA ILE A 649 12.59 -0.70 6.50
C ILE A 649 12.26 -2.18 6.32
N TYR A 650 11.58 -2.54 5.24
CA TYR A 650 11.19 -3.91 4.97
C TYR A 650 11.57 -4.35 3.56
N PHE A 651 11.68 -5.65 3.36
CA PHE A 651 12.04 -6.30 2.11
C PHE A 651 11.13 -7.50 1.88
N ARG A 652 10.61 -7.67 0.66
CA ARG A 652 9.81 -8.86 0.29
C ARG A 652 10.59 -9.72 -0.69
N SER A 653 10.78 -11.00 -0.39
CA SER A 653 11.28 -11.99 -1.34
C SER A 653 10.14 -12.60 -2.17
N SER A 654 10.44 -13.03 -3.39
CA SER A 654 9.52 -13.77 -4.26
C SER A 654 9.27 -15.22 -3.81
N ASP A 655 10.03 -15.73 -2.83
CA ASP A 655 9.80 -17.09 -2.31
C ASP A 655 8.68 -17.13 -1.27
N SER A 656 8.14 -18.33 -1.06
CA SER A 656 7.18 -18.63 -0.01
C SER A 656 7.82 -18.61 1.37
N PHE A 657 7.08 -18.13 2.37
CA PHE A 657 7.48 -18.16 3.77
C PHE A 657 7.83 -19.57 4.28
N ALA A 658 7.19 -20.62 3.75
CA ALA A 658 7.49 -22.00 4.09
C ALA A 658 8.94 -22.41 3.77
N ASN A 659 9.61 -21.68 2.87
CA ASN A 659 10.99 -21.90 2.48
C ASN A 659 11.98 -21.00 3.23
N PHE A 660 11.51 -20.08 4.08
CA PHE A 660 12.37 -19.11 4.78
C PHE A 660 13.32 -19.81 5.76
N GLN A 661 14.61 -19.44 5.72
CA GLN A 661 15.63 -19.97 6.62
C GLN A 661 16.18 -18.89 7.56
N LYS A 662 16.68 -17.78 7.00
CA LYS A 662 17.36 -16.71 7.77
C LYS A 662 17.52 -15.41 6.99
N VAL A 663 17.92 -14.36 7.71
CA VAL A 663 18.29 -13.04 7.17
C VAL A 663 19.76 -12.78 7.44
N MET A 664 20.43 -12.16 6.48
CA MET A 664 21.77 -11.61 6.66
C MET A 664 21.81 -10.14 6.27
N VAL A 665 22.67 -9.37 6.93
CA VAL A 665 23.04 -8.01 6.51
C VAL A 665 24.56 -7.93 6.42
N ASP A 666 25.08 -7.44 5.30
CA ASP A 666 26.52 -7.39 4.97
C ASP A 666 27.23 -8.73 5.19
N ASN A 667 26.58 -9.83 4.76
CA ASN A 667 27.02 -11.22 4.94
C ASN A 667 27.10 -11.71 6.40
N ALA A 668 26.60 -10.95 7.37
CA ALA A 668 26.47 -11.39 8.76
C ALA A 668 25.03 -11.84 9.05
N GLU A 669 24.88 -13.03 9.63
CA GLU A 669 23.58 -13.57 10.02
C GLU A 669 22.94 -12.73 11.13
N LEU A 670 21.66 -12.40 10.95
CA LEU A 670 20.90 -11.58 11.88
C LEU A 670 20.18 -12.43 12.91
N SER A 671 20.20 -11.99 14.17
CA SER A 671 19.33 -12.57 15.21
C SER A 671 17.86 -12.31 14.85
N ALA A 672 16.98 -13.27 15.15
CA ALA A 672 15.53 -13.11 15.00
C ALA A 672 14.97 -11.91 15.79
N ASP A 673 15.68 -11.45 16.84
CA ASP A 673 15.29 -10.26 17.59
C ASP A 673 15.48 -8.95 16.79
N CYS A 674 16.27 -8.96 15.72
CA CYS A 674 16.61 -7.78 14.92
C CYS A 674 15.64 -7.51 13.76
N TYR A 675 14.74 -8.44 13.46
CA TYR A 675 13.77 -8.32 12.37
C TYR A 675 12.42 -8.96 12.71
N THR A 676 11.41 -8.76 11.86
CA THR A 676 10.16 -9.54 11.86
C THR A 676 10.00 -10.22 10.52
N ALA A 677 9.40 -11.41 10.51
CA ALA A 677 9.12 -12.18 9.29
C ALA A 677 7.64 -12.62 9.25
N THR A 678 6.93 -12.44 8.13
CA THR A 678 5.47 -12.70 8.02
C THR A 678 5.09 -13.61 6.84
N GLU A 679 3.94 -14.32 6.95
CA GLU A 679 3.45 -15.32 5.96
C GLU A 679 2.81 -14.76 4.68
N GLY A 680 2.71 -15.59 3.64
CA GLY A 680 2.15 -15.27 2.30
C GLY A 680 3.22 -14.99 1.23
N SER A 681 4.31 -14.33 1.62
CA SER A 681 5.59 -14.12 0.91
C SER A 681 6.65 -13.84 1.99
N ILE A 682 7.95 -14.11 1.79
CA ILE A 682 8.94 -13.78 2.84
C ILE A 682 9.09 -12.25 2.94
N ILE A 683 8.39 -11.62 3.88
CA ILE A 683 8.53 -10.19 4.17
C ILE A 683 9.37 -10.04 5.44
N ILE A 684 10.52 -9.38 5.31
CA ILE A 684 11.47 -9.11 6.40
C ILE A 684 11.46 -7.63 6.71
N THR A 685 11.06 -7.25 7.92
CA THR A 685 11.16 -5.86 8.41
C THR A 685 12.31 -5.76 9.39
N LEU A 686 13.33 -4.97 9.07
CA LEU A 686 14.43 -4.68 9.99
C LEU A 686 13.96 -3.69 11.06
N LYS A 687 14.17 -4.04 12.33
CA LYS A 687 13.73 -3.19 13.45
C LYS A 687 14.62 -1.95 13.56
N SER A 688 14.05 -0.85 14.04
CA SER A 688 14.74 0.44 14.11
C SER A 688 15.92 0.40 15.10
N GLU A 689 15.84 -0.43 16.14
CA GLU A 689 16.93 -0.66 17.11
C GLU A 689 18.15 -1.28 16.43
N TYR A 690 17.93 -2.22 15.51
CA TYR A 690 19.02 -2.83 14.73
C TYR A 690 19.57 -1.86 13.69
N LEU A 691 18.71 -1.19 12.93
CA LEU A 691 19.12 -0.22 11.91
C LEU A 691 19.94 0.94 12.49
N SER A 692 19.66 1.34 13.73
CA SER A 692 20.42 2.36 14.46
C SER A 692 21.87 1.94 14.77
N THR A 693 22.20 0.65 14.70
CA THR A 693 23.55 0.13 14.96
C THR A 693 24.45 0.12 13.71
N LEU A 694 23.86 0.22 12.52
CA LEU A 694 24.58 0.20 11.26
C LEU A 694 25.29 1.53 11.02
N ALA A 695 26.47 1.48 10.41
CA ALA A 695 27.20 2.68 9.99
C ALA A 695 26.42 3.43 8.89
N ALA A 696 26.71 4.70 8.66
CA ALA A 696 26.13 5.37 7.48
C ALA A 696 26.82 4.88 6.20
N GLY A 697 26.03 4.62 5.16
CA GLY A 697 26.48 4.10 3.87
C GLY A 697 25.50 3.08 3.26
N THR A 698 25.92 2.46 2.17
CA THR A 698 25.17 1.37 1.54
C THR A 698 25.43 0.06 2.28
N HIS A 699 24.35 -0.65 2.60
CA HIS A 699 24.33 -1.97 3.22
C HIS A 699 23.58 -2.95 2.32
N SER A 700 23.86 -4.24 2.44
CA SER A 700 23.20 -5.28 1.65
C SER A 700 22.44 -6.25 2.55
N ILE A 701 21.17 -6.51 2.26
CA ILE A 701 20.37 -7.54 2.92
C ILE A 701 20.27 -8.78 2.03
N SER A 702 20.41 -9.96 2.64
CA SER A 702 20.14 -11.25 2.00
C SER A 702 19.06 -12.02 2.75
N ILE A 703 18.01 -12.42 2.05
CA ILE A 703 16.98 -13.35 2.54
C ILE A 703 17.31 -14.74 2.00
N VAL A 704 17.62 -15.67 2.90
CA VAL A 704 17.99 -17.05 2.56
C VAL A 704 16.75 -17.93 2.68
N SER A 705 16.39 -18.60 1.59
CA SER A 705 15.32 -19.60 1.54
C SER A 705 15.84 -20.96 1.05
N ALA A 706 15.03 -22.00 1.13
CA ALA A 706 15.36 -23.33 0.62
C ALA A 706 15.63 -23.34 -0.90
N ASN A 707 15.07 -22.37 -1.64
CA ASN A 707 15.21 -22.30 -3.10
C ASN A 707 16.34 -21.36 -3.57
N GLY A 708 16.96 -20.58 -2.67
CA GLY A 708 18.13 -19.76 -2.97
C GLY A 708 18.25 -18.51 -2.10
N VAL A 709 19.00 -17.52 -2.55
CA VAL A 709 19.26 -16.28 -1.79
C VAL A 709 18.81 -15.06 -2.59
N ALA A 710 17.89 -14.29 -2.02
CA ALA A 710 17.44 -13.02 -2.57
C ALA A 710 18.22 -11.88 -1.90
N THR A 711 18.88 -11.02 -2.68
CA THR A 711 19.72 -9.93 -2.15
C THR A 711 19.25 -8.57 -2.65
N ALA A 712 19.33 -7.53 -1.81
CA ALA A 712 19.09 -6.14 -2.18
C ALA A 712 19.93 -5.19 -1.34
N ASP A 713 20.23 -4.01 -1.88
CA ASP A 713 20.94 -2.97 -1.15
C ASP A 713 19.96 -1.97 -0.53
N PHE A 714 20.37 -1.33 0.57
CA PHE A 714 19.67 -0.24 1.23
C PHE A 714 20.68 0.77 1.78
N GLU A 715 20.24 2.01 2.02
CA GLU A 715 21.12 3.10 2.47
C GLU A 715 20.82 3.48 3.91
N VAL A 716 21.85 3.53 4.76
CA VAL A 716 21.79 4.14 6.08
C VAL A 716 22.38 5.55 6.00
N GLN A 717 21.57 6.56 6.27
CA GLN A 717 21.96 7.95 6.18
C GLN A 717 22.25 8.51 7.58
N THR A 718 23.31 9.32 7.70
CA THR A 718 23.56 10.09 8.92
C THR A 718 22.41 11.05 9.17
N ALA A 719 21.96 11.18 10.41
CA ALA A 719 21.06 12.26 10.79
C ALA A 719 21.69 13.61 10.44
N ASP A 720 20.96 14.45 9.69
CA ASP A 720 21.42 15.78 9.34
C ASP A 720 21.49 16.66 10.60
N THR A 721 22.70 16.85 11.13
CA THR A 721 22.95 17.72 12.27
C THR A 721 23.00 19.21 11.89
N THR A 722 22.70 19.57 10.64
CA THR A 722 22.61 20.98 10.21
C THR A 722 21.23 21.63 10.43
N ALA A 723 20.22 20.86 10.85
CA ALA A 723 19.03 21.43 11.49
C ALA A 723 19.34 21.78 12.95
N VAL A 724 19.83 22.99 13.19
CA VAL A 724 19.96 23.55 14.53
C VAL A 724 18.56 23.82 15.08
N SER A 725 17.98 22.84 15.78
CA SER A 725 17.06 23.16 16.87
C SER A 725 17.78 24.12 17.83
N PRO A 726 17.14 25.17 18.37
CA PRO A 726 17.80 26.08 19.29
C PRO A 726 18.39 25.27 20.44
N LYS A 727 19.73 25.34 20.60
CA LYS A 727 20.42 24.73 21.73
C LYS A 727 19.91 25.37 23.03
N THR A 728 18.96 24.74 23.68
CA THR A 728 18.69 24.92 25.11
C THR A 728 19.16 23.67 25.82
N GLY A 729 20.45 23.61 26.15
CA GLY A 729 21.02 22.48 26.90
C GLY A 729 22.51 22.62 27.21
N ASP A 730 23.35 22.93 26.22
CA ASP A 730 24.80 22.76 26.38
C ASP A 730 25.56 24.01 26.82
N ASN A 731 25.08 24.71 27.85
CA ASN A 731 25.97 25.60 28.59
C ASN A 731 25.70 25.39 30.07
N ASP A 732 26.35 24.37 30.62
CA ASP A 732 26.46 24.09 32.06
C ASP A 732 27.19 25.23 32.77
N GLN A 733 26.51 26.36 32.85
CA GLN A 733 26.73 27.40 33.83
C GLN A 733 25.92 27.04 35.08
N ALA A 734 26.01 25.78 35.56
CA ALA A 734 25.39 25.34 36.80
C ALA A 734 25.80 26.28 37.96
N ALA A 735 27.02 26.80 37.93
CA ALA A 735 27.49 27.84 38.83
C ALA A 735 26.68 29.14 38.72
N LEU A 736 26.33 29.60 37.53
CA LEU A 736 25.55 30.83 37.31
C LEU A 736 24.09 30.65 37.77
N TRP A 737 23.50 29.47 37.51
CA TRP A 737 22.15 29.11 37.98
C TRP A 737 22.06 28.94 39.49
N ILE A 738 23.06 28.32 40.12
CA ILE A 738 23.17 28.24 41.59
C ILE A 738 23.39 29.63 42.20
N THR A 739 24.18 30.49 41.55
CA THR A 739 24.41 31.88 42.02
C THR A 739 23.13 32.72 41.91
N LEU A 740 22.36 32.58 40.83
CA LEU A 740 21.04 33.23 40.67
C LEU A 740 20.00 32.70 41.66
N LEU A 741 20.01 31.40 41.96
CA LEU A 741 19.14 30.78 42.97
C LEU A 741 19.47 31.33 44.38
N LEU A 742 20.75 31.40 44.75
CA LEU A 742 21.20 31.94 46.03
C LEU A 742 20.91 33.45 46.17
N LEU A 743 21.05 34.24 45.09
CA LEU A 743 20.66 35.66 45.06
C LEU A 743 19.14 35.84 45.23
N SER A 744 18.33 34.94 44.69
CA SER A 744 16.86 34.96 44.84
C SER A 744 16.40 34.58 46.26
N CYS A 745 17.09 33.64 46.91
CA CYS A 745 16.86 33.30 48.33
C CYS A 745 17.34 34.43 49.27
N GLY A 746 18.44 35.12 48.93
CA GLY A 746 18.92 36.31 49.64
C GLY A 746 17.94 37.50 49.59
N ALA A 747 17.27 37.70 48.45
CA ALA A 747 16.26 38.76 48.31
C ALA A 747 14.99 38.47 49.14
N LEU A 748 14.58 37.21 49.27
CA LEU A 748 13.42 36.80 50.06
C LEU A 748 13.67 36.90 51.58
N THR A 749 14.89 36.66 52.04
CA THR A 749 15.26 36.86 53.46
C THR A 749 15.37 38.35 53.84
N ALA A 750 15.83 39.22 52.94
CA ALA A 750 15.89 40.66 53.18
C ALA A 750 14.49 41.35 53.23
N VAL A 751 13.50 40.82 52.52
CA VAL A 751 12.10 41.30 52.59
C VAL A 751 11.37 40.79 53.84
N GLY A 752 11.75 39.61 54.35
CA GLY A 752 11.22 39.05 55.61
C GLY A 752 11.69 39.79 56.87
N ILE A 753 12.92 40.29 56.90
CA ILE A 753 13.49 40.98 58.08
C ILE A 753 12.97 42.43 58.22
N ARG A 754 12.59 43.10 57.11
CA ARG A 754 12.04 44.48 57.17
C ARG A 754 10.61 44.58 57.70
N LYS A 755 9.89 43.47 57.89
CA LYS A 755 8.53 43.48 58.46
C LYS A 755 8.46 43.34 59.99
N LYS A 756 9.61 43.28 60.70
CA LYS A 756 9.67 43.13 62.16
C LYS A 756 10.30 44.29 62.94
N VAL A 757 10.62 45.43 62.29
CA VAL A 757 10.97 46.68 62.98
C VAL A 757 10.21 47.85 62.34
N ARG A 758 8.92 47.96 62.68
CA ARG A 758 8.23 49.22 62.99
C ARG A 758 6.86 48.92 63.57
#